data_AF-A0A449AR42-F1
#
_entry.id   AF-A0A449AR42-F1
#
_cell.length_a   1.000
_cell.length_b   1.000
_cell.length_c   1.000
_cell.angle_alpha   90.00
_cell.angle_beta   90.00
_cell.angle_gamma   90.00
#
_symmetry.space_group_name_H-M   'P 1'
#
loop_
_entity.id
_entity.type
_entity.pdbx_description
1 polymer ?
#
loop_
_entity_poly.entity_id
_entity_poly.type
_entity_poly.pdbx_seq_one_letter_code
_entity_poly.pdbx_strand_id
1 'polypeptide(L)'
;MSSKNFLIISNIFEKFERKPIEFWKKDNNELEHYINIPELSINRKSTAFYISRENKNLNLKNIWKSITNTKSTNLFFKHLSNNKENYITNKNEILRNISFLNLREEKYDIDEKLPFNEIWEACLNDVIKSKKEDDLIIFQKDFELIMKNSLFSKISFHSKNLQTISDTYKKLFDSFKNDYEKKLLKTIDKASLIDEIAKLAHQLINNYKNEISTSLINFFKDIREGHSKLLLEYDKSDFNISKKIIEQNQIALKFIKQINNSSLQKVSYDIKRRDLISEINFFYSYKEKLINENESFISSIVKKIEGEKRILKLKLRNLDDEEKWLEVYKNYLIKNKILKFWKKEKNSILYLKNNKILDVELFVNQEAKIFSENRFYPILKIKKPLKYKIKRIKEVINFEFIITVDIFASESAKIKDQIDKEIKNLLNKKYNIEKLVFTKKDSINEKSNIFNFEQSIKLAEAEVKWSDESQAKLFNLFLNNKELKVSKLERQIKNHKKISENLFHFLDNISKNNVLSPESDNLFREINIFRNMFVFKEWAFNFFTSLAKFTSSKSKVSTKLENEYLAALKFMTIFEQLSINIEKFFIPYKYLETRNKFKLKLIKQFLSGIKVIFIQDDEEFIGHDGKKEIKRILKNVSHIFGSSFVFVSDDFEFLKESYDEIFIFDDFKLLEYGNTKEIMQNPIHPLVKKLVKNNLQIKTNKDLYKKNEYYINNGFIHVDNDDNHYILSSLEEYNRWKPSKDNDATNECDLSQKITPNLTKSRTKNIDLLDMSGYFEENEFFLEDFNKAFPSRNYIKDDLKIEYNEWVKADIPVSQDEESHENIY
;
A
#
# COMPACT_ATOMS: atom_id res chain seq x y z
N MET A 1 17.96 4.89 11.81
CA MET A 1 16.74 4.10 12.12
C MET A 1 15.54 4.72 11.40
N SER A 2 15.37 4.44 10.11
CA SER A 2 14.32 5.02 9.28
C SER A 2 13.25 3.98 8.94
N SER A 3 11.97 4.35 9.12
CA SER A 3 10.83 3.80 8.37
C SER A 3 10.64 2.27 8.28
N LYS A 4 10.90 1.48 9.33
CA LYS A 4 10.79 0.01 9.22
C LYS A 4 9.34 -0.50 9.15
N ASN A 5 8.45 -0.14 10.10
CA ASN A 5 7.16 -0.85 10.26
C ASN A 5 5.95 0.00 9.82
N PHE A 6 5.09 -0.52 8.94
CA PHE A 6 3.85 0.16 8.51
C PHE A 6 2.61 -0.32 9.27
N LEU A 7 2.56 -1.58 9.72
CA LEU A 7 1.47 -2.14 10.52
C LEU A 7 2.07 -2.91 11.68
N ILE A 8 1.68 -2.56 12.90
CA ILE A 8 2.06 -3.27 14.12
C ILE A 8 0.80 -3.80 14.78
N ILE A 9 0.78 -5.11 15.02
CA ILE A 9 -0.29 -5.81 15.70
C ILE A 9 0.29 -6.37 17.00
N SER A 10 -0.09 -5.79 18.14
CA SER A 10 0.40 -6.24 19.45
C SER A 10 -0.69 -7.01 20.19
N ASN A 11 -0.29 -7.91 21.10
CA ASN A 11 -1.15 -8.59 22.07
C ASN A 11 -2.16 -9.59 21.50
N ILE A 12 -1.78 -10.36 20.48
CA ILE A 12 -2.59 -11.48 19.99
C ILE A 12 -2.50 -12.61 21.03
N PHE A 13 -3.55 -12.77 21.82
CA PHE A 13 -3.65 -13.77 22.87
C PHE A 13 -5.07 -14.33 22.93
N GLU A 14 -5.26 -15.62 22.63
CA GLU A 14 -6.57 -16.28 22.60
C GLU A 14 -6.48 -17.67 23.23
N LYS A 15 -7.47 -18.00 24.07
CA LYS A 15 -7.63 -19.32 24.70
C LYS A 15 -8.32 -20.26 23.71
N PHE A 16 -7.78 -21.46 23.53
CA PHE A 16 -8.42 -22.53 22.77
C PHE A 16 -8.82 -23.68 23.69
N GLU A 17 -10.12 -23.92 23.80
CA GLU A 17 -10.67 -25.12 24.44
C GLU A 17 -10.74 -26.24 23.40
N ARG A 18 -10.20 -27.43 23.70
CA ARG A 18 -10.54 -28.61 22.91
C ARG A 18 -12.02 -28.92 23.16
N LYS A 19 -12.80 -29.08 22.09
CA LYS A 19 -14.09 -29.78 22.21
C LYS A 19 -13.77 -31.20 22.71
N PRO A 20 -14.34 -31.66 23.83
CA PRO A 20 -14.08 -33.02 24.31
C PRO A 20 -14.60 -34.00 23.26
N ILE A 21 -13.74 -34.90 22.80
CA ILE A 21 -14.15 -36.05 22.00
C ILE A 21 -14.79 -37.01 23.00
N GLU A 22 -16.08 -37.33 22.81
CA GLU A 22 -16.94 -38.05 23.77
C GLU A 22 -16.48 -39.46 24.18
N PHE A 23 -15.36 -39.98 23.66
CA PHE A 23 -14.99 -41.39 23.79
C PHE A 23 -13.83 -41.71 24.76
N TRP A 24 -13.15 -40.72 25.34
CA TRP A 24 -12.13 -40.97 26.36
C TRP A 24 -12.36 -40.06 27.57
N LYS A 25 -12.95 -40.63 28.63
CA LYS A 25 -12.97 -40.03 29.97
C LYS A 25 -11.83 -40.61 30.81
N LYS A 26 -11.17 -39.72 31.55
CA LYS A 26 -10.16 -39.91 32.61
C LYS A 26 -8.70 -39.92 32.16
N ASP A 27 -8.20 -38.72 31.84
CA ASP A 27 -7.00 -38.19 32.48
C ASP A 27 -7.25 -36.72 32.84
N ASN A 28 -7.27 -36.40 34.13
CA ASN A 28 -7.79 -35.14 34.69
C ASN A 28 -6.79 -33.95 34.63
N ASN A 29 -5.78 -33.98 33.77
CA ASN A 29 -4.79 -32.89 33.62
C ASN A 29 -4.63 -32.46 32.15
N GLU A 30 -5.73 -32.20 31.44
CA GLU A 30 -5.63 -31.61 30.09
C GLU A 30 -5.33 -30.10 30.19
N LEU A 31 -4.09 -29.75 29.87
CA LEU A 31 -3.54 -28.39 29.93
C LEU A 31 -4.25 -27.44 28.94
N GLU A 32 -4.72 -26.29 29.42
CA GLU A 32 -5.29 -25.24 28.56
C GLU A 32 -4.24 -24.64 27.61
N HIS A 33 -4.49 -24.60 26.30
CA HIS A 33 -3.54 -24.02 25.36
C HIS A 33 -3.92 -22.60 24.90
N TYR A 34 -2.91 -21.76 24.70
CA TYR A 34 -3.07 -20.35 24.35
C TYR A 34 -2.26 -20.02 23.10
N ILE A 35 -2.88 -19.31 22.15
CA ILE A 35 -2.09 -18.59 21.15
C ILE A 35 -1.42 -17.42 21.86
N ASN A 36 -0.10 -17.26 21.68
CA ASN A 36 0.66 -16.14 22.24
C ASN A 36 1.60 -15.55 21.18
N ILE A 37 1.18 -14.44 20.57
CA ILE A 37 2.01 -13.66 19.66
C ILE A 37 2.09 -12.23 20.24
N PRO A 38 3.21 -11.86 20.89
CA PRO A 38 3.32 -10.56 21.57
C PRO A 38 3.23 -9.38 20.61
N GLU A 39 3.88 -9.48 19.45
CA GLU A 39 3.86 -8.45 18.42
C GLU A 39 4.09 -9.05 17.03
N LEU A 40 3.42 -8.49 16.02
CA LEU A 40 3.69 -8.69 14.60
C LEU A 40 3.94 -7.33 13.98
N SER A 41 5.19 -7.09 13.57
CA SER A 41 5.61 -5.88 12.88
C SER A 41 5.76 -6.16 11.39
N ILE A 42 4.89 -5.58 10.56
CA ILE A 42 4.92 -5.76 9.11
C ILE A 42 5.53 -4.51 8.46
N ASN A 43 6.51 -4.75 7.60
CA ASN A 43 7.30 -3.73 6.91
C ASN A 43 6.89 -3.62 5.43
N ARG A 44 7.33 -2.57 4.73
CA ARG A 44 7.05 -2.42 3.28
C ARG A 44 7.81 -3.42 2.39
N LYS A 45 8.66 -4.27 2.97
CA LYS A 45 9.35 -5.35 2.26
C LYS A 45 8.38 -6.48 1.92
N SER A 46 8.78 -7.35 0.99
CA SER A 46 7.96 -8.52 0.67
C SER A 46 7.93 -9.46 1.87
N THR A 47 6.76 -9.55 2.53
CA THR A 47 6.59 -10.27 3.79
C THR A 47 5.76 -11.55 3.59
N ALA A 48 6.21 -12.66 4.17
CA ALA A 48 5.49 -13.91 4.18
C ALA A 48 5.36 -14.55 5.57
N PHE A 49 4.26 -15.26 5.79
CA PHE A 49 3.99 -16.04 6.98
C PHE A 49 4.02 -17.54 6.61
N TYR A 50 4.94 -18.29 7.19
CA TYR A 50 4.94 -19.74 7.15
C TYR A 50 4.02 -20.27 8.25
N ILE A 51 2.91 -20.88 7.87
CA ILE A 51 1.96 -21.54 8.78
C ILE A 51 1.71 -22.95 8.26
N SER A 52 2.18 -23.97 8.98
CA SER A 52 1.96 -25.38 8.62
C SER A 52 0.46 -25.73 8.57
N ARG A 53 0.03 -26.52 7.57
CA ARG A 53 -1.35 -27.06 7.51
C ARG A 53 -1.70 -27.98 8.67
N GLU A 54 -0.68 -28.59 9.29
CA GLU A 54 -0.90 -29.39 10.49
C GLU A 54 -1.37 -28.56 11.69
N ASN A 55 -1.22 -27.22 11.64
CA ASN A 55 -1.65 -26.34 12.70
C ASN A 55 -3.18 -26.33 12.81
N LYS A 56 -3.70 -26.82 13.94
CA LYS A 56 -5.14 -26.83 14.23
C LYS A 56 -5.60 -25.50 14.84
N ASN A 57 -4.75 -24.88 15.65
CA ASN A 57 -5.14 -23.71 16.45
C ASN A 57 -4.63 -22.42 15.82
N LEU A 58 -3.33 -22.33 15.52
CA LEU A 58 -2.75 -21.13 14.90
C LEU A 58 -2.86 -21.20 13.38
N ASN A 59 -4.00 -20.72 12.89
CA ASN A 59 -4.28 -20.48 11.47
C ASN A 59 -4.69 -19.01 11.26
N LEU A 60 -4.68 -18.55 10.00
CA LEU A 60 -4.96 -17.15 9.65
C LEU A 60 -6.36 -16.69 10.13
N LYS A 61 -7.36 -17.57 10.05
CA LYS A 61 -8.74 -17.29 10.49
C LYS A 61 -8.79 -16.98 11.99
N ASN A 62 -8.08 -17.76 12.81
CA ASN A 62 -8.01 -17.59 14.25
C ASN A 62 -7.18 -16.36 14.63
N ILE A 63 -6.05 -16.11 13.95
CA ILE A 63 -5.29 -14.86 14.09
C ILE A 63 -6.20 -13.65 13.83
N TRP A 64 -6.99 -13.70 12.75
CA TRP A 64 -7.91 -12.61 12.42
C TRP A 64 -9.06 -12.45 13.41
N LYS A 65 -9.63 -13.55 13.90
CA LYS A 65 -10.64 -13.53 14.98
C LYS A 65 -10.07 -12.89 16.24
N SER A 66 -8.83 -13.19 16.59
CA SER A 66 -8.15 -12.58 17.71
C SER A 66 -7.97 -11.08 17.50
N ILE A 67 -7.48 -10.68 16.32
CA ILE A 67 -7.26 -9.27 15.97
C ILE A 67 -8.56 -8.46 16.05
N THR A 68 -9.66 -8.99 15.53
CA THR A 68 -10.95 -8.29 15.48
C THR A 68 -11.64 -8.23 16.85
N ASN A 69 -11.78 -9.37 17.53
CA ASN A 69 -12.70 -9.50 18.67
C ASN A 69 -12.06 -9.23 20.04
N THR A 70 -10.73 -9.38 20.19
CA THR A 70 -10.11 -9.23 21.51
C THR A 70 -9.87 -7.77 21.88
N LYS A 71 -10.22 -7.41 23.12
CA LYS A 71 -9.94 -6.08 23.71
C LYS A 71 -8.48 -5.89 24.13
N SER A 72 -7.69 -6.96 24.13
CA SER A 72 -6.25 -6.92 24.42
C SER A 72 -5.43 -6.51 23.20
N THR A 73 -5.88 -6.88 21.99
CA THR A 73 -5.16 -6.56 20.75
C THR A 73 -5.15 -5.06 20.50
N ASN A 74 -3.94 -4.53 20.25
CA ASN A 74 -3.73 -3.15 19.83
C ASN A 74 -3.24 -3.12 18.39
N LEU A 75 -3.76 -2.18 17.60
CA LEU A 75 -3.36 -1.98 16.22
C LEU A 75 -2.74 -0.58 16.07
N PHE A 76 -1.61 -0.53 15.39
CA PHE A 76 -0.95 0.71 15.04
C PHE A 76 -0.61 0.68 13.55
N PHE A 77 -1.03 1.70 12.81
CA PHE A 77 -0.83 1.78 11.37
C PHE A 77 -0.18 3.12 10.99
N LYS A 78 0.89 3.02 10.21
CA LYS A 78 1.65 4.15 9.68
C LYS A 78 1.52 4.15 8.15
N HIS A 79 1.07 5.27 7.59
CA HIS A 79 1.04 5.46 6.13
C HIS A 79 1.70 6.78 5.75
N LEU A 80 2.30 6.83 4.56
CA LEU A 80 2.75 8.09 3.97
C LEU A 80 1.62 8.68 3.13
N SER A 81 1.28 9.95 3.34
CA SER A 81 0.52 10.75 2.37
C SER A 81 1.26 12.07 2.10
N ASN A 82 1.41 12.48 0.84
CA ASN A 82 2.10 13.71 0.43
C ASN A 82 3.47 13.93 1.10
N ASN A 83 4.34 12.91 1.10
CA ASN A 83 5.65 12.92 1.78
C ASN A 83 5.61 13.20 3.30
N LYS A 84 4.43 13.08 3.93
CA LYS A 84 4.22 13.20 5.38
C LYS A 84 3.83 11.84 5.96
N GLU A 85 4.41 11.49 7.10
CA GLU A 85 4.04 10.30 7.85
C GLU A 85 2.78 10.58 8.66
N ASN A 86 1.73 9.79 8.44
CA ASN A 86 0.47 9.86 9.17
C ASN A 86 0.29 8.58 9.98
N TYR A 87 -0.26 8.75 11.19
CA TYR A 87 -0.44 7.69 12.17
C TYR A 87 -1.92 7.46 12.47
N ILE A 88 -2.35 6.21 12.36
CA ILE A 88 -3.68 5.77 12.73
C ILE A 88 -3.55 4.81 13.90
N THR A 89 -4.26 5.12 14.98
CA THR A 89 -4.23 4.36 16.24
C THR A 89 -5.63 3.83 16.62
N ASN A 90 -6.66 4.22 15.85
CA ASN A 90 -8.02 3.74 16.04
C ASN A 90 -8.18 2.35 15.40
N LYS A 91 -8.43 1.34 16.24
CA LYS A 91 -8.62 -0.06 15.83
C LYS A 91 -9.65 -0.21 14.70
N ASN A 92 -10.81 0.44 14.81
CA ASN A 92 -11.90 0.29 13.83
C ASN A 92 -11.55 0.90 12.47
N GLU A 93 -10.82 2.02 12.49
CA GLU A 93 -10.35 2.67 11.27
C GLU A 93 -9.27 1.83 10.58
N ILE A 94 -8.34 1.26 11.34
CA ILE A 94 -7.30 0.36 10.82
C ILE A 94 -7.94 -0.91 10.24
N LEU A 95 -8.92 -1.50 10.92
CA LEU A 95 -9.61 -2.71 10.44
C LEU A 95 -10.34 -2.50 9.10
N ARG A 96 -10.75 -1.26 8.76
CA ARG A 96 -11.32 -0.95 7.44
C ARG A 96 -10.27 -0.94 6.31
N ASN A 97 -9.01 -0.75 6.68
CA ASN A 97 -7.87 -0.68 5.74
C ASN A 97 -7.12 -2.01 5.61
N ILE A 98 -7.59 -3.08 6.27
CA ILE A 98 -6.99 -4.42 6.22
C ILE A 98 -8.03 -5.40 5.68
N SER A 99 -7.62 -6.29 4.77
CA SER A 99 -8.48 -7.36 4.24
C SER A 99 -7.78 -8.71 4.23
N PHE A 100 -8.60 -9.76 4.20
CA PHE A 100 -8.17 -11.17 4.20
C PHE A 100 -8.77 -11.82 2.98
N LEU A 101 -7.94 -12.52 2.23
CA LEU A 101 -8.32 -13.20 1.02
C LEU A 101 -7.76 -14.62 1.07
N ASN A 102 -8.62 -15.63 0.93
CA ASN A 102 -8.16 -17.01 0.81
C ASN A 102 -8.25 -17.43 -0.67
N LEU A 103 -7.25 -18.16 -1.16
CA LEU A 103 -7.30 -18.75 -2.50
C LEU A 103 -8.47 -19.73 -2.66
N ARG A 104 -8.86 -20.42 -1.60
CA ARG A 104 -10.03 -21.32 -1.53
C ARG A 104 -11.11 -20.72 -0.64
N GLU A 105 -11.90 -19.78 -1.15
CA GLU A 105 -13.15 -19.39 -0.47
C GLU A 105 -14.36 -20.14 -1.05
N GLU A 106 -14.97 -21.01 -0.24
CA GLU A 106 -16.24 -21.68 -0.55
C GLU A 106 -17.37 -20.70 -0.90
N LYS A 107 -17.32 -19.49 -0.32
CA LYS A 107 -18.28 -18.41 -0.62
C LYS A 107 -18.28 -18.03 -2.09
N TYR A 108 -17.15 -18.20 -2.79
CA TYR A 108 -17.06 -17.86 -4.20
C TYR A 108 -17.78 -18.86 -5.11
N ASP A 109 -18.04 -20.08 -4.64
CA ASP A 109 -18.65 -21.14 -5.45
C ASP A 109 -20.17 -21.00 -5.56
N ILE A 110 -20.75 -20.06 -4.80
CA ILE A 110 -22.18 -19.74 -4.81
C ILE A 110 -22.42 -18.33 -5.39
N ASP A 111 -21.36 -17.57 -5.72
CA ASP A 111 -21.47 -16.18 -6.16
C ASP A 111 -21.87 -16.08 -7.64
N GLU A 112 -23.13 -15.68 -7.88
CA GLU A 112 -23.70 -15.51 -9.23
C GLU A 112 -23.41 -14.12 -9.83
N LYS A 113 -22.70 -13.24 -9.12
CA LYS A 113 -22.40 -11.90 -9.63
C LYS A 113 -21.39 -11.95 -10.78
N LEU A 114 -21.52 -10.97 -11.68
CA LEU A 114 -20.58 -10.75 -12.79
C LEU A 114 -19.37 -9.94 -12.32
N PRO A 115 -18.14 -10.46 -12.44
CA PRO A 115 -16.92 -9.75 -12.04
C PRO A 115 -16.78 -8.37 -12.69
N PHE A 116 -17.12 -8.25 -13.98
CA PHE A 116 -17.04 -6.99 -14.71
C PHE A 116 -17.81 -5.86 -14.01
N ASN A 117 -19.07 -6.09 -13.67
CA ASN A 117 -19.93 -5.06 -13.07
C ASN A 117 -19.34 -4.55 -11.76
N GLU A 118 -18.89 -5.47 -10.89
CA GLU A 118 -18.29 -5.10 -9.61
C GLU A 118 -17.00 -4.29 -9.79
N ILE A 119 -16.12 -4.70 -10.70
CA ILE A 119 -14.83 -4.03 -10.94
C ILE A 119 -15.05 -2.66 -11.61
N TRP A 120 -15.99 -2.58 -12.56
CA TRP A 120 -16.34 -1.35 -13.24
C TRP A 120 -16.91 -0.29 -12.30
N GLU A 121 -17.90 -0.68 -11.49
CA GLU A 121 -18.48 0.21 -10.46
C GLU A 121 -17.42 0.67 -9.45
N ALA A 122 -16.51 -0.23 -9.07
CA ALA A 122 -15.42 0.13 -8.16
C ALA A 122 -14.42 1.12 -8.81
N CYS A 123 -14.11 0.97 -10.11
CA CYS A 123 -13.30 1.94 -10.84
C CYS A 123 -13.99 3.32 -10.91
N LEU A 124 -15.29 3.36 -11.24
CA LEU A 124 -16.08 4.60 -11.28
C LEU A 124 -16.09 5.30 -9.92
N ASN A 125 -16.40 4.56 -8.86
CA ASN A 125 -16.47 5.10 -7.50
C ASN A 125 -15.14 5.67 -7.02
N ASP A 126 -14.04 5.01 -7.37
CA ASP A 126 -12.70 5.49 -7.01
C ASP A 126 -12.33 6.77 -7.77
N VAL A 127 -12.61 6.84 -9.08
CA VAL A 127 -12.40 8.05 -9.89
C VAL A 127 -13.21 9.21 -9.34
N ILE A 128 -14.48 8.98 -8.97
CA ILE A 128 -15.34 10.03 -8.38
C ILE A 128 -14.75 10.57 -7.07
N LYS A 129 -14.11 9.72 -6.26
CA LYS A 129 -13.50 10.11 -4.98
C LYS A 129 -12.13 10.77 -5.14
N SER A 130 -11.36 10.40 -6.16
CA SER A 130 -9.93 10.71 -6.28
C SER A 130 -9.52 11.27 -7.64
N LYS A 131 -10.36 12.13 -8.24
CA LYS A 131 -10.02 12.82 -9.49
C LYS A 131 -8.71 13.59 -9.36
N LYS A 132 -7.73 13.26 -10.20
CA LYS A 132 -6.52 14.07 -10.37
C LYS A 132 -6.82 15.21 -11.35
N GLU A 133 -6.36 16.41 -11.03
CA GLU A 133 -6.52 17.57 -11.92
C GLU A 133 -5.79 17.36 -13.26
N ASP A 134 -4.63 16.71 -13.23
CA ASP A 134 -3.80 16.45 -14.42
C ASP A 134 -4.54 15.63 -15.50
N ASP A 135 -5.28 14.59 -15.10
CA ASP A 135 -6.02 13.73 -16.02
C ASP A 135 -7.19 14.47 -16.71
N LEU A 136 -7.65 15.59 -16.13
CA LEU A 136 -8.75 16.40 -16.63
C LEU A 136 -8.31 17.48 -17.62
N ILE A 137 -7.01 17.75 -17.73
CA ILE A 137 -6.46 18.79 -18.62
C ILE A 137 -6.94 18.59 -20.06
N ILE A 138 -7.04 17.34 -20.52
CA ILE A 138 -7.51 17.03 -21.89
C ILE A 138 -8.95 17.42 -22.18
N PHE A 139 -9.77 17.62 -21.15
CA PHE A 139 -11.18 18.03 -21.25
C PHE A 139 -11.36 19.54 -21.06
N GLN A 140 -10.28 20.28 -20.78
CA GLN A 140 -10.34 21.73 -20.75
C GLN A 140 -10.65 22.25 -22.15
N LYS A 141 -11.41 23.37 -22.19
CA LYS A 141 -12.00 23.95 -23.40
C LYS A 141 -11.02 24.06 -24.58
N ASP A 142 -9.76 24.28 -24.27
CA ASP A 142 -8.75 24.65 -25.25
C ASP A 142 -8.01 23.44 -25.84
N PHE A 143 -8.02 22.29 -25.14
CA PHE A 143 -7.49 21.02 -25.67
C PHE A 143 -8.59 20.05 -26.12
N GLU A 144 -9.85 20.36 -25.77
CA GLU A 144 -11.03 19.57 -26.07
C GLU A 144 -11.15 19.25 -27.57
N LEU A 145 -10.84 20.20 -28.46
CA LEU A 145 -10.96 20.00 -29.91
C LEU A 145 -9.90 19.03 -30.47
N ILE A 146 -8.66 19.14 -30.00
CA ILE A 146 -7.56 18.23 -30.37
C ILE A 146 -7.90 16.82 -29.91
N MET A 147 -8.35 16.70 -28.66
CA MET A 147 -8.83 15.46 -28.07
C MET A 147 -10.00 14.87 -28.88
N LYS A 148 -11.01 15.67 -29.25
CA LYS A 148 -12.14 15.24 -30.09
C LYS A 148 -11.68 14.75 -31.46
N ASN A 149 -10.74 15.43 -32.10
CA ASN A 149 -10.20 15.02 -33.41
C ASN A 149 -9.44 13.69 -33.31
N SER A 150 -8.56 13.57 -32.32
CA SER A 150 -7.75 12.36 -32.07
C SER A 150 -8.61 11.15 -31.70
N LEU A 151 -9.60 11.32 -30.82
CA LEU A 151 -10.53 10.25 -30.47
C LEU A 151 -11.43 9.86 -31.65
N PHE A 152 -11.89 10.82 -32.46
CA PHE A 152 -12.78 10.52 -33.58
C PHE A 152 -12.13 9.58 -34.60
N SER A 153 -10.84 9.77 -34.93
CA SER A 153 -10.15 8.90 -35.89
C SER A 153 -10.10 7.44 -35.39
N LYS A 154 -9.79 7.25 -34.10
CA LYS A 154 -9.80 5.94 -33.44
C LYS A 154 -11.18 5.33 -33.39
N ILE A 155 -12.20 6.11 -33.03
CA ILE A 155 -13.61 5.68 -33.03
C ILE A 155 -14.03 5.24 -34.44
N SER A 156 -13.70 6.02 -35.46
CA SER A 156 -14.03 5.68 -36.85
C SER A 156 -13.36 4.38 -37.31
N PHE A 157 -12.11 4.14 -36.90
CA PHE A 157 -11.38 2.91 -37.22
C PHE A 157 -12.03 1.68 -36.56
N HIS A 158 -12.23 1.74 -35.23
CA HIS A 158 -12.82 0.63 -34.47
C HIS A 158 -14.28 0.36 -34.83
N SER A 159 -15.04 1.40 -35.20
CA SER A 159 -16.41 1.26 -35.71
C SER A 159 -16.45 0.46 -37.01
N LYS A 160 -15.51 0.70 -37.93
CA LYS A 160 -15.44 -0.06 -39.19
C LYS A 160 -15.13 -1.53 -38.93
N ASN A 161 -14.20 -1.81 -38.02
CA ASN A 161 -13.86 -3.19 -37.64
C ASN A 161 -15.07 -3.91 -37.02
N LEU A 162 -15.78 -3.26 -36.11
CA LEU A 162 -17.02 -3.79 -35.52
C LEU A 162 -18.11 -4.05 -36.57
N GLN A 163 -18.22 -3.18 -37.59
CA GLN A 163 -19.13 -3.40 -38.70
C GLN A 163 -18.77 -4.68 -39.47
N THR A 164 -17.51 -4.84 -39.86
CA THR A 164 -17.04 -6.03 -40.60
C THR A 164 -17.32 -7.32 -39.83
N ILE A 165 -17.06 -7.33 -38.52
CA ILE A 165 -17.39 -8.47 -37.65
C ILE A 165 -18.90 -8.72 -37.68
N SER A 166 -19.72 -7.69 -37.47
CA SER A 166 -21.18 -7.83 -37.43
C SER A 166 -21.76 -8.36 -38.74
N ASP A 167 -21.30 -7.84 -39.88
CA ASP A 167 -21.76 -8.26 -41.21
C ASP A 167 -21.35 -9.70 -41.53
N THR A 168 -20.15 -10.11 -41.11
CA THR A 168 -19.64 -11.48 -41.28
C THR A 168 -20.48 -12.46 -40.48
N TYR A 169 -20.69 -12.20 -39.19
CA TYR A 169 -21.46 -13.11 -38.34
C TYR A 169 -22.95 -13.10 -38.63
N LYS A 170 -23.52 -12.00 -39.13
CA LYS A 170 -24.88 -12.02 -39.67
C LYS A 170 -25.04 -13.08 -40.77
N LYS A 171 -24.13 -13.08 -41.76
CA LYS A 171 -24.15 -14.07 -42.85
C LYS A 171 -23.96 -15.50 -42.32
N LEU A 172 -23.06 -15.70 -41.38
CA LEU A 172 -22.84 -17.00 -40.75
C LEU A 172 -24.09 -17.47 -39.98
N PHE A 173 -24.77 -16.58 -39.27
CA PHE A 173 -25.99 -16.89 -38.53
C PHE A 173 -27.15 -17.22 -39.47
N ASP A 174 -27.32 -16.46 -40.55
CA ASP A 174 -28.35 -16.72 -41.56
C ASP A 174 -28.10 -18.08 -42.26
N SER A 175 -26.83 -18.40 -42.57
CA SER A 175 -26.45 -19.72 -43.12
C SER A 175 -26.75 -20.84 -42.13
N PHE A 176 -26.28 -20.69 -40.88
CA PHE A 176 -26.51 -21.65 -39.80
C PHE A 176 -27.99 -21.94 -39.58
N LYS A 177 -28.83 -20.89 -39.56
CA LYS A 177 -30.28 -21.01 -39.43
C LYS A 177 -30.90 -21.77 -40.61
N ASN A 178 -30.53 -21.43 -41.84
CA ASN A 178 -31.05 -22.11 -43.03
C ASN A 178 -30.64 -23.59 -43.09
N ASP A 179 -29.40 -23.90 -42.69
CA ASP A 179 -28.90 -25.27 -42.66
C ASP A 179 -29.62 -26.11 -41.59
N TYR A 180 -29.95 -25.52 -40.44
CA TYR A 180 -30.81 -26.14 -39.43
C TYR A 180 -32.20 -26.47 -39.98
N GLU A 181 -32.89 -25.48 -40.56
CA GLU A 181 -34.24 -25.66 -41.08
C GLU A 181 -34.30 -26.76 -42.17
N LYS A 182 -33.26 -26.84 -43.03
CA LYS A 182 -33.12 -27.91 -44.03
C LYS A 182 -32.87 -29.29 -43.42
N LYS A 183 -32.01 -29.40 -42.40
CA LYS A 183 -31.72 -30.68 -41.73
C LYS A 183 -32.92 -31.18 -40.91
N LEU A 184 -33.66 -30.27 -40.26
CA LEU A 184 -34.88 -30.59 -39.51
C LEU A 184 -35.93 -31.29 -40.40
N LEU A 185 -36.04 -30.90 -41.67
CA LEU A 185 -36.96 -31.50 -42.64
C LEU A 185 -36.54 -32.91 -43.11
N LYS A 186 -35.27 -33.30 -42.97
CA LYS A 186 -34.71 -34.53 -43.56
C LYS A 186 -34.41 -35.65 -42.56
N THR A 187 -34.36 -35.37 -41.26
CA THR A 187 -33.79 -36.30 -40.26
C THR A 187 -34.87 -36.89 -39.35
N ILE A 188 -34.84 -38.21 -39.13
CA ILE A 188 -35.77 -38.93 -38.24
C ILE A 188 -35.27 -38.88 -36.78
N ASP A 189 -33.95 -38.91 -36.58
CA ASP A 189 -33.32 -38.80 -35.26
C ASP A 189 -33.09 -37.34 -34.87
N LYS A 190 -34.01 -36.80 -34.08
CA LYS A 190 -33.96 -35.41 -33.60
C LYS A 190 -32.88 -35.20 -32.54
N ALA A 191 -32.54 -36.21 -31.74
CA ALA A 191 -31.63 -36.06 -30.60
C ALA A 191 -30.18 -35.82 -31.07
N SER A 192 -29.69 -36.66 -31.98
CA SER A 192 -28.36 -36.51 -32.58
C SER A 192 -28.20 -35.17 -33.33
N LEU A 193 -29.26 -34.74 -34.01
CA LEU A 193 -29.29 -33.44 -34.69
C LEU A 193 -29.14 -32.28 -33.70
N ILE A 194 -29.82 -32.32 -32.55
CA ILE A 194 -29.74 -31.27 -31.51
C ILE A 194 -28.34 -31.18 -30.92
N ASP A 195 -27.67 -32.30 -30.68
CA ASP A 195 -26.29 -32.31 -30.17
C ASP A 195 -25.30 -31.71 -31.19
N GLU A 196 -25.45 -32.02 -32.48
CA GLU A 196 -24.67 -31.41 -33.56
C GLU A 196 -24.87 -29.88 -33.61
N ILE A 197 -26.13 -29.44 -33.51
CA ILE A 197 -26.49 -28.02 -33.53
C ILE A 197 -25.96 -27.30 -32.31
N ALA A 198 -26.07 -27.89 -31.12
CA ALA A 198 -25.57 -27.29 -29.89
C ALA A 198 -24.06 -27.05 -29.99
N LYS A 199 -23.29 -28.00 -30.56
CA LYS A 199 -21.85 -27.87 -30.81
C LYS A 199 -21.54 -26.75 -31.81
N LEU A 200 -22.23 -26.73 -32.95
CA LEU A 200 -22.04 -25.70 -33.97
C LEU A 200 -22.43 -24.30 -33.48
N ALA A 201 -23.57 -24.16 -32.79
CA ALA A 201 -24.01 -22.92 -32.18
C ALA A 201 -23.01 -22.41 -31.15
N HIS A 202 -22.53 -23.31 -30.29
CA HIS A 202 -21.54 -22.96 -29.27
C HIS A 202 -20.24 -22.46 -29.92
N GLN A 203 -19.71 -23.16 -30.92
CA GLN A 203 -18.50 -22.72 -31.65
C GLN A 203 -18.69 -21.35 -32.31
N LEU A 204 -19.81 -21.16 -33.00
CA LEU A 204 -20.14 -19.94 -33.73
C LEU A 204 -20.33 -18.73 -32.78
N ILE A 205 -20.99 -18.93 -31.64
CA ILE A 205 -21.12 -17.89 -30.61
C ILE A 205 -19.77 -17.60 -29.96
N ASN A 206 -18.97 -18.62 -29.67
CA ASN A 206 -17.67 -18.46 -29.04
C ASN A 206 -16.72 -17.65 -29.94
N ASN A 207 -16.69 -17.95 -31.24
CA ASN A 207 -15.89 -17.19 -32.20
C ASN A 207 -16.38 -15.74 -32.31
N TYR A 208 -17.69 -15.52 -32.40
CA TYR A 208 -18.25 -14.17 -32.44
C TYR A 208 -17.89 -13.36 -31.20
N LYS A 209 -18.02 -14.00 -30.03
CA LYS A 209 -17.64 -13.43 -28.75
C LYS A 209 -16.17 -12.98 -28.76
N ASN A 210 -15.26 -13.84 -29.22
CA ASN A 210 -13.83 -13.60 -29.13
C ASN A 210 -13.41 -12.43 -30.02
N GLU A 211 -13.97 -12.35 -31.23
CA GLU A 211 -13.70 -11.25 -32.16
C GLU A 211 -14.22 -9.91 -31.64
N ILE A 212 -15.45 -9.86 -31.13
CA ILE A 212 -15.99 -8.63 -30.54
C ILE A 212 -15.16 -8.21 -29.33
N SER A 213 -14.85 -9.15 -28.44
CA SER A 213 -14.10 -8.89 -27.21
C SER A 213 -12.72 -8.32 -27.52
N THR A 214 -12.02 -8.92 -28.49
CA THR A 214 -10.72 -8.45 -28.97
C THR A 214 -10.82 -7.03 -29.55
N SER A 215 -11.84 -6.77 -30.36
CA SER A 215 -12.09 -5.45 -30.94
C SER A 215 -12.33 -4.37 -29.88
N LEU A 216 -13.15 -4.68 -28.85
CA LEU A 216 -13.40 -3.77 -27.73
C LEU A 216 -12.14 -3.51 -26.88
N ILE A 217 -11.36 -4.55 -26.56
CA ILE A 217 -10.09 -4.38 -25.83
C ILE A 217 -9.15 -3.48 -26.59
N ASN A 218 -8.96 -3.72 -27.90
CA ASN A 218 -8.07 -2.92 -28.74
C ASN A 218 -8.53 -1.46 -28.79
N PHE A 219 -9.84 -1.22 -28.86
CA PHE A 219 -10.39 0.13 -28.76
C PHE A 219 -10.02 0.82 -27.44
N PHE A 220 -10.24 0.17 -26.29
CA PHE A 220 -9.91 0.75 -24.99
C PHE A 220 -8.40 0.94 -24.79
N LYS A 221 -7.57 0.02 -25.32
CA LYS A 221 -6.11 0.13 -25.32
C LYS A 221 -5.65 1.35 -26.12
N ASP A 222 -6.17 1.52 -27.34
CA ASP A 222 -5.86 2.67 -28.19
C ASP A 222 -6.31 4.00 -27.57
N ILE A 223 -7.46 4.02 -26.87
CA ILE A 223 -7.88 5.21 -26.11
C ILE A 223 -6.83 5.54 -25.07
N ARG A 224 -6.39 4.56 -24.27
CA ARG A 224 -5.45 4.79 -23.17
C ARG A 224 -4.08 5.25 -23.66
N GLU A 225 -3.54 4.58 -24.68
CA GLU A 225 -2.29 5.01 -25.32
C GLU A 225 -2.44 6.42 -25.92
N GLY A 226 -3.58 6.71 -26.54
CA GLY A 226 -3.94 8.04 -27.02
C GLY A 226 -3.93 9.10 -25.94
N HIS A 227 -4.57 8.81 -24.81
CA HIS A 227 -4.63 9.71 -23.67
C HIS A 227 -3.22 10.06 -23.17
N SER A 228 -2.36 9.06 -22.99
CA SER A 228 -0.98 9.28 -22.54
C SER A 228 -0.15 10.12 -23.51
N LYS A 229 -0.30 9.90 -24.82
CA LYS A 229 0.40 10.68 -25.85
C LYS A 229 -0.10 12.13 -25.88
N LEU A 230 -1.41 12.32 -25.80
CA LEU A 230 -2.03 13.64 -25.78
C LEU A 230 -1.59 14.48 -24.58
N LEU A 231 -1.46 13.89 -23.39
CA LEU A 231 -0.94 14.59 -22.22
C LEU A 231 0.51 15.06 -22.44
N LEU A 232 1.37 14.19 -22.98
CA LEU A 232 2.76 14.53 -23.30
C LEU A 232 2.88 15.61 -24.38
N GLU A 233 2.00 15.58 -25.38
CA GLU A 233 1.93 16.60 -26.44
C GLU A 233 1.42 17.94 -25.90
N TYR A 234 0.43 17.94 -25.00
CA TYR A 234 -0.07 19.15 -24.35
C TYR A 234 1.04 19.89 -23.61
N ASP A 235 1.83 19.17 -22.81
CA ASP A 235 2.91 19.77 -22.02
C ASP A 235 3.95 20.48 -22.87
N LYS A 236 4.19 19.98 -24.10
CA LYS A 236 5.17 20.51 -25.05
C LYS A 236 4.60 21.49 -26.07
N SER A 237 3.28 21.67 -26.12
CA SER A 237 2.62 22.49 -27.14
C SER A 237 2.92 23.98 -26.98
N ASP A 238 3.11 24.68 -28.12
CA ASP A 238 3.24 26.15 -28.15
C ASP A 238 2.08 26.82 -27.42
N PHE A 239 0.88 26.26 -27.54
CA PHE A 239 -0.31 26.69 -26.81
C PHE A 239 -0.12 26.75 -25.28
N ASN A 240 0.38 25.66 -24.67
CA ASN A 240 0.62 25.61 -23.22
C ASN A 240 1.77 26.52 -22.80
N ILE A 241 2.78 26.66 -23.67
CA ILE A 241 3.88 27.61 -23.47
C ILE A 241 3.35 29.04 -23.44
N SER A 242 2.55 29.46 -24.43
CA SER A 242 1.94 30.79 -24.50
C SER A 242 1.01 31.06 -23.31
N LYS A 243 0.26 30.06 -22.81
CA LYS A 243 -0.48 30.19 -21.54
C LYS A 243 0.41 30.46 -20.34
N LYS A 244 1.50 29.72 -20.19
CA LYS A 244 2.48 29.95 -19.11
C LYS A 244 3.08 31.36 -19.21
N ILE A 245 3.36 31.82 -20.43
CA ILE A 245 3.83 33.20 -20.68
C ILE A 245 2.77 34.22 -20.23
N ILE A 246 1.50 34.02 -20.56
CA ILE A 246 0.39 34.90 -20.11
C ILE A 246 0.35 34.94 -18.58
N GLU A 247 0.33 33.80 -17.90
CA GLU A 247 0.27 33.73 -16.44
C GLU A 247 1.46 34.46 -15.78
N GLN A 248 2.69 34.18 -16.26
CA GLN A 248 3.91 34.80 -15.75
C GLN A 248 3.91 36.32 -15.96
N ASN A 249 3.55 36.77 -17.16
CA ASN A 249 3.52 38.20 -17.48
C ASN A 249 2.38 38.94 -16.77
N GLN A 250 1.22 38.31 -16.55
CA GLN A 250 0.13 38.89 -15.75
C GLN A 250 0.55 39.10 -14.29
N ILE A 251 1.29 38.14 -13.72
CA ILE A 251 1.89 38.28 -12.38
C ILE A 251 2.87 39.44 -12.37
N ALA A 252 3.77 39.52 -13.36
CA ALA A 252 4.74 40.63 -13.48
C ALA A 252 4.04 41.99 -13.60
N LEU A 253 3.03 42.10 -14.47
CA LEU A 253 2.24 43.30 -14.69
C LEU A 253 1.51 43.76 -13.43
N LYS A 254 0.92 42.82 -12.68
CA LYS A 254 0.26 43.10 -11.39
C LYS A 254 1.23 43.78 -10.43
N PHE A 255 2.44 43.23 -10.27
CA PHE A 255 3.43 43.80 -9.37
C PHE A 255 3.96 45.15 -9.86
N ILE A 256 4.24 45.30 -11.15
CA ILE A 256 4.71 46.58 -11.71
C ILE A 256 3.66 47.69 -11.56
N LYS A 257 2.37 47.40 -11.76
CA LYS A 257 1.28 48.35 -11.50
C LYS A 257 1.20 48.74 -10.02
N GLN A 258 1.38 47.79 -9.11
CA GLN A 258 1.45 48.09 -7.68
C GLN A 258 2.66 48.96 -7.32
N ILE A 259 3.81 48.71 -7.96
CA ILE A 259 5.04 49.49 -7.80
C ILE A 259 4.81 50.94 -8.24
N ASN A 260 4.20 51.16 -9.41
CA ASN A 260 3.91 52.50 -9.92
C ASN A 260 2.88 53.28 -9.07
N ASN A 261 1.86 52.59 -8.54
CA ASN A 261 0.84 53.21 -7.69
C ASN A 261 1.37 53.57 -6.30
N SER A 262 2.42 52.89 -5.83
CA SER A 262 2.94 53.06 -4.48
C SER A 262 4.45 53.33 -4.48
N SER A 263 5.27 52.29 -4.34
CA SER A 263 6.72 52.30 -4.56
C SER A 263 7.24 50.85 -4.58
N LEU A 264 8.41 50.64 -5.19
CA LEU A 264 9.09 49.34 -5.16
C LEU A 264 9.33 48.85 -3.72
N GLN A 265 9.71 49.78 -2.84
CA GLN A 265 9.95 49.48 -1.44
C GLN A 265 8.67 48.98 -0.77
N LYS A 266 7.53 49.69 -0.91
CA LYS A 266 6.27 49.27 -0.30
C LYS A 266 5.84 47.88 -0.77
N VAL A 267 5.85 47.62 -2.08
CA VAL A 267 5.47 46.30 -2.64
C VAL A 267 6.39 45.19 -2.14
N SER A 268 7.70 45.44 -2.07
CA SER A 268 8.66 44.50 -1.47
C SER A 268 8.31 44.20 -0.01
N TYR A 269 7.93 45.21 0.78
CA TYR A 269 7.52 45.02 2.17
C TYR A 269 6.17 44.33 2.31
N ASP A 270 5.21 44.57 1.42
CA ASP A 270 3.93 43.85 1.40
C ASP A 270 4.11 42.36 1.11
N ILE A 271 5.00 42.01 0.17
CA ILE A 271 5.40 40.62 -0.10
C ILE A 271 6.07 40.01 1.14
N LYS A 272 7.06 40.70 1.72
CA LYS A 272 7.72 40.24 2.97
C LYS A 272 6.71 40.05 4.10
N ARG A 273 5.74 40.95 4.25
CA ARG A 273 4.68 40.84 5.26
C ARG A 273 3.79 39.62 5.02
N ARG A 274 3.38 39.38 3.77
CA ARG A 274 2.63 38.17 3.39
C ARG A 274 3.40 36.91 3.75
N ASP A 275 4.67 36.85 3.36
CA ASP A 275 5.53 35.68 3.57
C ASP A 275 5.75 35.44 5.06
N LEU A 276 6.01 36.50 5.85
CA LEU A 276 6.08 36.43 7.31
C LEU A 276 4.79 35.90 7.95
N ILE A 277 3.60 36.35 7.49
CA ILE A 277 2.32 35.85 8.00
C ILE A 277 2.18 34.35 7.68
N SER A 278 2.52 33.94 6.46
CA SER A 278 2.50 32.53 6.07
C SER A 278 3.47 31.69 6.90
N GLU A 279 4.69 32.19 7.16
CA GLU A 279 5.68 31.52 8.02
C GLU A 279 5.19 31.41 9.46
N ILE A 280 4.63 32.48 10.03
CA ILE A 280 4.06 32.47 11.38
C ILE A 280 2.94 31.42 11.48
N ASN A 281 2.01 31.43 10.53
CA ASN A 281 0.92 30.45 10.48
C ASN A 281 1.47 29.03 10.34
N PHE A 282 2.49 28.83 9.50
CA PHE A 282 3.17 27.55 9.38
C PHE A 282 3.74 27.07 10.72
N PHE A 283 4.44 27.91 11.49
CA PHE A 283 5.00 27.51 12.79
C PHE A 283 3.92 27.20 13.83
N TYR A 284 2.82 27.95 13.88
CA TYR A 284 1.68 27.62 14.73
C TYR A 284 1.06 26.27 14.37
N SER A 285 0.75 26.06 13.09
CA SER A 285 0.22 24.79 12.59
C SER A 285 1.20 23.63 12.80
N TYR A 286 2.50 23.87 12.66
CA TYR A 286 3.54 22.88 12.91
C TYR A 286 3.62 22.48 14.38
N LYS A 287 3.54 23.44 15.29
CA LYS A 287 3.51 23.21 16.74
C LYS A 287 2.30 22.37 17.15
N GLU A 288 1.11 22.75 16.69
CA GLU A 288 -0.13 22.02 16.95
C GLU A 288 -0.08 20.60 16.38
N LYS A 289 0.44 20.45 15.16
CA LYS A 289 0.63 19.16 14.52
C LYS A 289 1.51 18.22 15.35
N LEU A 290 2.67 18.69 15.83
CA LEU A 290 3.57 17.88 16.67
C LEU A 290 2.87 17.38 17.95
N ILE A 291 2.11 18.24 18.61
CA ILE A 291 1.35 17.89 19.82
C ILE A 291 0.34 16.78 19.52
N ASN A 292 -0.48 16.98 18.47
CA ASN A 292 -1.54 16.04 18.12
C ASN A 292 -0.99 14.66 17.69
N GLU A 293 0.09 14.64 16.90
CA GLU A 293 0.74 13.40 16.46
C GLU A 293 1.32 12.62 17.65
N ASN A 294 2.10 13.29 18.50
CA ASN A 294 2.74 12.65 19.65
C ASN A 294 1.72 12.21 20.71
N GLU A 295 0.64 12.97 20.93
CA GLU A 295 -0.43 12.58 21.83
C GLU A 295 -1.16 11.31 21.36
N SER A 296 -1.47 11.22 20.07
CA SER A 296 -2.07 10.01 19.47
C SER A 296 -1.13 8.81 19.63
N PHE A 297 0.17 9.02 19.40
CA PHE A 297 1.19 7.99 19.53
C PHE A 297 1.31 7.47 20.98
N ILE A 298 1.43 8.37 21.97
CA ILE A 298 1.48 8.01 23.39
C ILE A 298 0.20 7.28 23.81
N SER A 299 -0.96 7.74 23.35
CA SER A 299 -2.26 7.07 23.61
C SER A 299 -2.26 5.63 23.09
N SER A 300 -1.64 5.38 21.93
CA SER A 300 -1.50 4.02 21.38
C SER A 300 -0.59 3.12 22.22
N ILE A 301 0.54 3.65 22.72
CA ILE A 301 1.44 2.93 23.64
C ILE A 301 0.70 2.58 24.93
N VAL A 302 -0.03 3.54 25.50
CA VAL A 302 -0.83 3.33 26.72
C VAL A 302 -1.85 2.20 26.50
N LYS A 303 -2.55 2.18 25.36
CA LYS A 303 -3.49 1.10 25.00
C LYS A 303 -2.79 -0.25 24.83
N LYS A 304 -1.62 -0.28 24.18
CA LYS A 304 -0.78 -1.49 24.05
C LYS A 304 -0.45 -2.06 25.42
N ILE A 305 0.06 -1.24 26.34
CA ILE A 305 0.43 -1.65 27.71
C ILE A 305 -0.80 -2.09 28.52
N GLU A 306 -1.95 -1.44 28.36
CA GLU A 306 -3.20 -1.89 28.98
C GLU A 306 -3.63 -3.28 28.48
N GLY A 307 -3.45 -3.56 27.18
CA GLY A 307 -3.67 -4.87 26.58
C GLY A 307 -2.77 -5.95 27.17
N GLU A 308 -1.46 -5.68 27.26
CA GLU A 308 -0.47 -6.57 27.90
C GLU A 308 -0.87 -6.87 29.36
N LYS A 309 -1.28 -5.83 30.09
CA LYS A 309 -1.74 -5.97 31.48
C LYS A 309 -3.00 -6.84 31.60
N ARG A 310 -3.94 -6.75 30.65
CA ARG A 310 -5.12 -7.65 30.59
C ARG A 310 -4.69 -9.10 30.37
N ILE A 311 -3.74 -9.34 29.46
CA ILE A 311 -3.18 -10.68 29.21
C ILE A 311 -2.51 -11.23 30.46
N LEU A 312 -1.66 -10.44 31.14
CA LEU A 312 -1.01 -10.86 32.38
C LEU A 312 -2.01 -11.19 33.49
N LYS A 313 -3.12 -10.43 33.59
CA LYS A 313 -4.22 -10.77 34.51
C LYS A 313 -4.89 -12.10 34.16
N LEU A 314 -5.06 -12.41 32.88
CA LEU A 314 -5.62 -13.70 32.45
C LEU A 314 -4.65 -14.84 32.80
N LYS A 315 -3.36 -14.67 32.51
CA LYS A 315 -2.31 -15.63 32.90
C LYS A 315 -2.32 -15.90 34.41
N LEU A 316 -2.42 -14.86 35.25
CA LEU A 316 -2.47 -15.00 36.72
C LEU A 316 -3.68 -15.78 37.25
N ARG A 317 -4.78 -15.86 36.49
CA ARG A 317 -5.98 -16.61 36.90
C ARG A 317 -5.86 -18.11 36.64
N ASN A 318 -4.99 -18.50 35.69
CA ASN A 318 -4.96 -19.83 35.12
C ASN A 318 -3.62 -20.55 35.38
N LEU A 319 -2.80 -20.03 36.29
CA LEU A 319 -1.50 -20.58 36.67
C LEU A 319 -1.55 -21.12 38.11
N ASP A 320 -1.26 -22.42 38.25
CA ASP A 320 -1.23 -23.11 39.55
C ASP A 320 0.19 -23.17 40.16
N ASP A 321 1.23 -23.01 39.35
CA ASP A 321 2.64 -23.05 39.77
C ASP A 321 3.04 -21.74 40.46
N GLU A 322 3.49 -21.81 41.72
CA GLU A 322 3.83 -20.65 42.55
C GLU A 322 4.96 -19.80 41.95
N GLU A 323 6.04 -20.42 41.44
CA GLU A 323 7.19 -19.69 40.90
C GLU A 323 6.80 -18.93 39.63
N LYS A 324 6.07 -19.59 38.73
CA LYS A 324 5.57 -18.99 37.49
C LYS A 324 4.52 -17.92 37.76
N TRP A 325 3.64 -18.15 38.74
CA TRP A 325 2.66 -17.15 39.16
C TRP A 325 3.36 -15.88 39.65
N LEU A 326 4.42 -16.02 40.46
CA LEU A 326 5.20 -14.88 40.95
C LEU A 326 5.92 -14.13 39.81
N GLU A 327 6.41 -14.85 38.80
CA GLU A 327 7.04 -14.25 37.62
C GLU A 327 6.04 -13.41 36.79
N VAL A 328 4.84 -13.94 36.53
CA VAL A 328 3.77 -13.18 35.86
C VAL A 328 3.31 -12.02 36.74
N TYR A 329 3.24 -12.20 38.06
CA TYR A 329 2.82 -11.16 39.00
C TYR A 329 3.82 -9.99 39.04
N LYS A 330 5.12 -10.29 39.02
CA LYS A 330 6.21 -9.31 38.84
C LYS A 330 5.98 -8.51 37.57
N ASN A 331 5.81 -9.18 36.43
CA ASN A 331 5.62 -8.51 35.13
C ASN A 331 4.36 -7.63 35.12
N TYR A 332 3.27 -8.07 35.77
CA TYR A 332 2.04 -7.30 35.93
C TYR A 332 2.28 -5.98 36.69
N LEU A 333 3.06 -6.03 37.79
CA LEU A 333 3.39 -4.84 38.58
C LEU A 333 4.31 -3.88 37.83
N ILE A 334 5.31 -4.38 37.12
CA ILE A 334 6.20 -3.57 36.27
C ILE A 334 5.38 -2.84 35.20
N LYS A 335 4.52 -3.54 34.46
CA LYS A 335 3.66 -2.92 33.45
C LYS A 335 2.69 -1.88 34.04
N ASN A 336 2.22 -2.09 35.28
CA ASN A 336 1.42 -1.09 35.98
C ASN A 336 2.20 0.19 36.33
N LYS A 337 3.49 0.07 36.67
CA LYS A 337 4.38 1.22 36.88
C LYS A 337 4.66 1.95 35.57
N ILE A 338 4.96 1.23 34.50
CA ILE A 338 5.19 1.82 33.17
C ILE A 338 3.93 2.58 32.69
N LEU A 339 2.73 2.04 32.93
CA LEU A 339 1.49 2.73 32.59
C LEU A 339 1.33 4.06 33.35
N LYS A 340 1.71 4.10 34.64
CA LYS A 340 1.70 5.34 35.43
C LYS A 340 2.74 6.33 34.94
N PHE A 341 3.92 5.84 34.55
CA PHE A 341 5.00 6.63 33.96
C PHE A 341 4.52 7.37 32.70
N TRP A 342 3.94 6.66 31.72
CA TRP A 342 3.44 7.29 30.49
C TRP A 342 2.35 8.32 30.73
N LYS A 343 1.47 8.09 31.72
CA LYS A 343 0.43 9.06 32.09
C LYS A 343 1.01 10.33 32.72
N LYS A 344 2.09 10.20 33.49
CA LYS A 344 2.76 11.33 34.15
C LYS A 344 3.61 12.13 33.17
N GLU A 345 4.47 11.45 32.40
CA GLU A 345 5.48 12.10 31.55
C GLU A 345 4.94 12.56 30.19
N LYS A 346 3.69 12.23 29.84
CA LYS A 346 3.05 12.59 28.56
C LYS A 346 3.36 14.01 28.09
N ASN A 347 3.16 15.00 28.96
CA ASN A 347 3.28 16.43 28.59
C ASN A 347 4.75 16.87 28.37
N SER A 348 5.71 16.17 28.98
CA SER A 348 7.13 16.53 28.92
C SER A 348 7.78 16.22 27.57
N ILE A 349 7.18 15.34 26.75
CA ILE A 349 7.75 14.81 25.51
C ILE A 349 6.95 15.16 24.25
N LEU A 350 5.90 15.98 24.34
CA LEU A 350 4.97 16.28 23.23
C LEU A 350 5.61 16.99 22.02
N TYR A 351 6.76 17.64 22.19
CA TYR A 351 7.43 18.41 21.13
C TYR A 351 8.58 17.66 20.46
N LEU A 352 8.78 16.38 20.77
CA LEU A 352 9.81 15.58 20.13
C LEU A 352 9.56 15.42 18.63
N LYS A 353 10.64 15.49 17.84
CA LYS A 353 10.61 15.34 16.37
C LYS A 353 10.95 13.91 15.93
N ASN A 354 10.73 13.61 14.65
CA ASN A 354 11.25 12.43 13.96
C ASN A 354 10.88 11.07 14.58
N ASN A 355 9.70 10.96 15.17
CA ASN A 355 9.23 9.74 15.85
C ASN A 355 10.09 9.30 17.04
N LYS A 356 10.83 10.22 17.68
CA LYS A 356 11.60 9.92 18.90
C LYS A 356 10.78 9.36 20.06
N ILE A 357 9.45 9.42 20.00
CA ILE A 357 8.59 8.70 20.96
C ILE A 357 8.79 7.18 20.87
N LEU A 358 9.13 6.63 19.69
CA LEU A 358 9.56 5.23 19.56
C LEU A 358 10.84 4.96 20.34
N ASP A 359 11.82 5.87 20.27
CA ASP A 359 13.07 5.73 21.01
C ASP A 359 12.81 5.77 22.53
N VAL A 360 11.85 6.60 22.97
CA VAL A 360 11.38 6.62 24.37
C VAL A 360 10.73 5.29 24.73
N GLU A 361 9.87 4.72 23.88
CA GLU A 361 9.27 3.39 24.10
C GLU A 361 10.33 2.29 24.20
N LEU A 362 11.31 2.29 23.29
CA LEU A 362 12.42 1.36 23.29
C LEU A 362 13.25 1.47 24.57
N PHE A 363 13.63 2.69 24.95
CA PHE A 363 14.37 2.96 26.19
C PHE A 363 13.61 2.45 27.42
N VAL A 364 12.33 2.81 27.55
CA VAL A 364 11.47 2.37 28.66
C VAL A 364 11.37 0.84 28.72
N ASN A 365 11.25 0.18 27.57
CA ASN A 365 11.17 -1.28 27.49
C ASN A 365 12.52 -1.95 27.85
N GLN A 366 13.65 -1.37 27.44
CA GLN A 366 14.99 -1.85 27.79
C GLN A 366 15.25 -1.74 29.30
N GLU A 367 14.96 -0.58 29.90
CA GLU A 367 15.06 -0.37 31.35
C GLU A 367 14.19 -1.37 32.13
N ALA A 368 12.95 -1.57 31.68
CA ALA A 368 12.05 -2.56 32.26
C ALA A 368 12.62 -3.98 32.17
N LYS A 369 13.23 -4.35 31.03
CA LYS A 369 13.83 -5.67 30.81
C LYS A 369 15.02 -5.89 31.75
N ILE A 370 15.99 -4.97 31.74
CA ILE A 370 17.19 -5.02 32.60
C ILE A 370 16.82 -5.14 34.08
N PHE A 371 15.86 -4.33 34.53
CA PHE A 371 15.38 -4.38 35.90
C PHE A 371 14.71 -5.72 36.24
N SER A 372 13.90 -6.26 35.33
CA SER A 372 13.16 -7.50 35.53
C SER A 372 14.04 -8.75 35.62
N GLU A 373 15.18 -8.76 34.92
CA GLU A 373 16.13 -9.87 34.84
C GLU A 373 17.09 -9.89 36.05
N ASN A 374 17.61 -8.72 36.46
CA ASN A 374 18.68 -8.65 37.46
C ASN A 374 18.23 -8.73 38.93
N ARG A 375 17.01 -8.29 39.27
CA ARG A 375 16.62 -8.05 40.67
C ARG A 375 15.85 -9.19 41.35
N PHE A 376 15.15 -10.03 40.59
CA PHE A 376 14.08 -10.87 41.15
C PHE A 376 14.45 -12.33 41.35
N TYR A 377 15.52 -12.84 40.72
CA TYR A 377 15.94 -14.24 40.86
C TYR A 377 16.11 -14.68 42.34
N PRO A 378 16.78 -13.90 43.23
CA PRO A 378 16.92 -14.28 44.63
C PRO A 378 15.59 -14.31 45.38
N ILE A 379 14.64 -13.44 45.03
CA ILE A 379 13.34 -13.33 45.68
C ILE A 379 12.43 -14.50 45.26
N LEU A 380 12.54 -14.96 44.02
CA LEU A 380 11.77 -16.08 43.51
C LEU A 380 12.19 -17.40 44.17
N LYS A 381 13.50 -17.62 44.36
CA LYS A 381 14.07 -18.87 44.89
C LYS A 381 14.15 -18.96 46.42
N ILE A 382 13.83 -17.89 47.16
CA ILE A 382 13.91 -17.91 48.62
C ILE A 382 12.83 -18.82 49.24
N LYS A 383 13.21 -19.66 50.22
CA LYS A 383 12.26 -20.51 50.98
C LYS A 383 11.49 -19.67 52.02
N LYS A 384 10.59 -18.80 51.57
CA LYS A 384 9.70 -17.98 52.41
C LYS A 384 8.24 -18.12 51.95
N PRO A 385 7.24 -17.83 52.81
CA PRO A 385 5.83 -17.88 52.43
C PRO A 385 5.51 -16.97 51.24
N LEU A 386 4.55 -17.36 50.40
CA LEU A 386 4.09 -16.61 49.23
C LEU A 386 3.75 -15.14 49.56
N LYS A 387 3.08 -14.89 50.69
CA LYS A 387 2.76 -13.53 51.18
C LYS A 387 4.00 -12.65 51.34
N TYR A 388 5.11 -13.22 51.84
CA TYR A 388 6.39 -12.50 51.98
C TYR A 388 6.98 -12.17 50.61
N LYS A 389 7.04 -13.16 49.70
CA LYS A 389 7.55 -12.96 48.33
C LYS A 389 6.78 -11.87 47.59
N ILE A 390 5.44 -11.90 47.65
CA ILE A 390 4.56 -10.88 47.06
C ILE A 390 4.85 -9.49 47.64
N LYS A 391 4.98 -9.36 48.97
CA LYS A 391 5.30 -8.10 49.63
C LYS A 391 6.65 -7.56 49.15
N ARG A 392 7.67 -8.42 49.12
CA ARG A 392 9.02 -8.03 48.69
C ARG A 392 9.07 -7.59 47.23
N ILE A 393 8.41 -8.31 46.33
CA ILE A 393 8.30 -7.93 44.91
C ILE A 393 7.66 -6.54 44.77
N LYS A 394 6.58 -6.27 45.51
CA LYS A 394 5.93 -4.95 45.51
C LYS A 394 6.87 -3.84 46.00
N GLU A 395 7.59 -4.07 47.08
CA GLU A 395 8.55 -3.10 47.63
C GLU A 395 9.64 -2.77 46.61
N VAL A 396 10.31 -3.78 46.07
CA VAL A 396 11.39 -3.60 45.08
C VAL A 396 10.89 -2.84 43.85
N ILE A 397 9.75 -3.23 43.28
CA ILE A 397 9.17 -2.51 42.13
C ILE A 397 8.73 -1.09 42.51
N ASN A 398 8.23 -0.88 43.72
CA ASN A 398 7.73 0.44 44.10
C ASN A 398 8.83 1.46 44.35
N PHE A 399 9.95 1.02 44.96
CA PHE A 399 11.03 1.88 45.41
C PHE A 399 12.24 1.90 44.47
N GLU A 400 12.55 0.79 43.78
CA GLU A 400 13.76 0.68 42.96
C GLU A 400 13.50 0.84 41.46
N PHE A 401 12.28 0.58 40.97
CA PHE A 401 11.96 0.75 39.54
C PHE A 401 11.57 2.21 39.25
N ILE A 402 12.58 3.03 38.94
CA ILE A 402 12.44 4.45 38.59
C ILE A 402 12.95 4.63 37.16
N ILE A 403 12.11 5.17 36.29
CA ILE A 403 12.47 5.53 34.91
C ILE A 403 12.48 7.05 34.81
N THR A 404 13.57 7.61 34.31
CA THR A 404 13.74 9.05 34.05
C THR A 404 13.95 9.30 32.56
N VAL A 405 13.24 10.27 32.00
CA VAL A 405 13.36 10.66 30.58
C VAL A 405 13.87 12.08 30.42
N ASP A 406 14.72 12.53 31.34
CA ASP A 406 15.20 13.91 31.43
C ASP A 406 15.89 14.35 30.13
N ILE A 407 16.64 13.46 29.48
CA ILE A 407 17.27 13.72 28.18
C ILE A 407 16.20 14.08 27.14
N PHE A 408 15.18 13.23 26.98
CA PHE A 408 14.10 13.44 26.02
C PHE A 408 13.22 14.65 26.39
N ALA A 409 12.93 14.85 27.67
CA ALA A 409 12.16 16.00 28.15
C ALA A 409 12.92 17.31 27.89
N SER A 410 14.24 17.33 28.13
CA SER A 410 15.09 18.49 27.84
C SER A 410 15.14 18.79 26.34
N GLU A 411 15.20 17.76 25.49
CA GLU A 411 15.16 17.92 24.05
C GLU A 411 13.81 18.48 23.58
N SER A 412 12.70 17.93 24.11
CA SER A 412 11.35 18.41 23.83
C SER A 412 11.19 19.88 24.21
N ALA A 413 11.67 20.27 25.40
CA ALA A 413 11.66 21.66 25.86
C ALA A 413 12.48 22.58 24.94
N LYS A 414 13.71 22.18 24.56
CA LYS A 414 14.54 22.94 23.61
C LYS A 414 13.84 23.16 22.27
N ILE A 415 13.18 22.13 21.73
CA ILE A 415 12.45 22.24 20.47
C ILE A 415 11.28 23.21 20.59
N LYS A 416 10.51 23.11 21.68
CA LYS A 416 9.41 24.05 21.96
C LYS A 416 9.92 25.49 22.04
N ASP A 417 11.00 25.71 22.80
CA ASP A 417 11.59 27.03 22.99
C ASP A 417 12.15 27.61 21.69
N GLN A 418 12.74 26.76 20.83
CA GLN A 418 13.18 27.16 19.49
C GLN A 418 11.99 27.64 18.63
N ILE A 419 10.89 26.88 18.59
CA ILE A 419 9.69 27.25 17.83
C ILE A 419 9.11 28.56 18.37
N ASP A 420 8.98 28.69 19.69
CA ASP A 420 8.42 29.89 20.32
C ASP A 420 9.32 31.13 20.11
N LYS A 421 10.65 30.95 20.12
CA LYS A 421 11.62 31.99 19.78
C LYS A 421 11.52 32.42 18.31
N GLU A 422 11.39 31.48 17.39
CA GLU A 422 11.20 31.80 15.96
C GLU A 422 9.89 32.55 15.72
N ILE A 423 8.78 32.09 16.32
CA ILE A 423 7.50 32.81 16.25
C ILE A 423 7.65 34.24 16.78
N LYS A 424 8.30 34.43 17.94
CA LYS A 424 8.53 35.76 18.52
C LYS A 424 9.40 36.63 17.60
N ASN A 425 10.45 36.07 17.01
CA ASN A 425 11.30 36.77 16.05
C ASN A 425 10.52 37.22 14.80
N LEU A 426 9.70 36.34 14.24
CA LEU A 426 8.87 36.64 13.07
C LEU A 426 7.80 37.69 13.39
N LEU A 427 7.17 37.62 14.57
CA LEU A 427 6.24 38.64 15.05
C LEU A 427 6.91 40.02 15.20
N ASN A 428 8.13 40.05 15.75
CA ASN A 428 8.91 41.29 15.84
C ASN A 428 9.28 41.84 14.46
N LYS A 429 9.72 40.98 13.52
CA LYS A 429 9.99 41.38 12.13
C LYS A 429 8.73 41.96 11.46
N LYS A 430 7.59 41.30 11.63
CA LYS A 430 6.29 41.77 11.12
C LYS A 430 5.94 43.14 11.70
N TYR A 431 6.03 43.30 13.01
CA TYR A 431 5.76 44.58 13.69
C TYR A 431 6.67 45.71 13.20
N ASN A 432 7.96 45.43 13.01
CA ASN A 432 8.91 46.40 12.48
C ASN A 432 8.55 46.85 11.06
N ILE A 433 8.09 45.92 10.20
CA ILE A 433 7.62 46.24 8.85
C ILE A 433 6.32 47.05 8.90
N GLU A 434 5.37 46.70 9.78
CA GLU A 434 4.09 47.40 9.91
C GLU A 434 4.22 48.84 10.44
N LYS A 435 5.33 49.16 11.12
CA LYS A 435 5.66 50.52 11.56
C LYS A 435 6.24 51.43 10.48
N LEU A 436 6.70 50.88 9.36
CA LEU A 436 7.33 51.68 8.31
C LEU A 436 6.28 52.56 7.62
N VAL A 437 6.54 53.87 7.60
CA VAL A 437 5.73 54.84 6.86
C VAL A 437 6.39 55.06 5.50
N PHE A 438 5.67 54.74 4.43
CA PHE A 438 6.16 54.91 3.06
C PHE A 438 5.69 56.25 2.51
N THR A 439 6.63 57.15 2.21
CA THR A 439 6.35 58.33 1.40
C THR A 439 6.35 57.94 -0.08
N LYS A 440 5.41 58.51 -0.84
CA LYS A 440 5.35 58.29 -2.29
C LYS A 440 6.57 58.96 -2.92
N LYS A 441 7.55 58.16 -3.36
CA LYS A 441 8.67 58.64 -4.16
C LYS A 441 8.23 58.65 -5.63
N ASP A 442 8.74 59.59 -6.42
CA ASP A 442 8.43 59.69 -7.85
C ASP A 442 8.54 58.33 -8.53
N SER A 443 7.44 57.92 -9.17
CA SER A 443 7.27 56.58 -9.74
C SER A 443 8.42 56.26 -10.70
N ILE A 444 9.02 55.07 -10.55
CA ILE A 444 9.85 54.49 -11.60
C ILE A 444 8.94 54.38 -12.82
N ASN A 445 9.11 55.26 -13.80
CA ASN A 445 8.19 55.38 -14.92
C ASN A 445 8.49 54.27 -15.94
N GLU A 446 8.35 53.00 -15.54
CA GLU A 446 8.61 51.82 -16.39
C GLU A 446 7.49 51.58 -17.41
N LYS A 447 7.08 52.63 -18.12
CA LYS A 447 6.10 52.53 -19.19
C LYS A 447 6.55 51.53 -20.26
N SER A 448 7.86 51.42 -20.51
CA SER A 448 8.43 50.45 -21.46
C SER A 448 8.25 48.99 -21.00
N ASN A 449 8.50 48.65 -19.74
CA ASN A 449 8.30 47.27 -19.27
C ASN A 449 6.82 46.90 -19.21
N ILE A 450 5.96 47.81 -18.75
CA ILE A 450 4.49 47.61 -18.82
C ILE A 450 4.09 47.36 -20.26
N PHE A 451 4.55 48.20 -21.19
CA PHE A 451 4.27 48.03 -22.60
C PHE A 451 4.78 46.67 -23.11
N ASN A 452 6.01 46.27 -22.81
CA ASN A 452 6.59 44.99 -23.24
C ASN A 452 5.81 43.78 -22.69
N PHE A 453 5.42 43.79 -21.41
CA PHE A 453 4.58 42.74 -20.83
C PHE A 453 3.19 42.74 -21.45
N GLU A 454 2.57 43.91 -21.67
CA GLU A 454 1.28 44.02 -22.34
C GLU A 454 1.36 43.53 -23.79
N GLN A 455 2.44 43.82 -24.53
CA GLN A 455 2.65 43.31 -25.89
C GLN A 455 2.91 41.81 -25.89
N SER A 456 3.74 41.29 -24.98
CA SER A 456 4.00 39.85 -24.88
C SER A 456 2.74 39.08 -24.50
N ILE A 457 1.92 39.60 -23.58
CA ILE A 457 0.59 39.05 -23.28
C ILE A 457 -0.27 39.09 -24.53
N LYS A 458 -0.36 40.21 -25.26
CA LYS A 458 -1.16 40.31 -26.49
C LYS A 458 -0.70 39.32 -27.58
N LEU A 459 0.60 39.14 -27.76
CA LEU A 459 1.16 38.18 -28.71
C LEU A 459 0.80 36.75 -28.31
N ALA A 460 1.03 36.38 -27.05
CA ALA A 460 0.69 35.07 -26.53
C ALA A 460 -0.84 34.82 -26.55
N GLU A 461 -1.66 35.82 -26.24
CA GLU A 461 -3.12 35.77 -26.36
C GLU A 461 -3.55 35.60 -27.83
N ALA A 462 -2.85 36.26 -28.77
CA ALA A 462 -3.09 36.10 -30.20
C ALA A 462 -2.70 34.70 -30.70
N GLU A 463 -1.59 34.12 -30.22
CA GLU A 463 -1.18 32.75 -30.51
C GLU A 463 -2.18 31.72 -29.97
N VAL A 464 -2.58 31.87 -28.70
CA VAL A 464 -3.62 31.05 -28.06
C VAL A 464 -4.91 31.13 -28.88
N LYS A 465 -5.34 32.35 -29.23
CA LYS A 465 -6.54 32.58 -30.04
C LYS A 465 -6.41 32.00 -31.45
N TRP A 466 -5.26 32.15 -32.10
CA TRP A 466 -5.01 31.60 -33.44
C TRP A 466 -5.05 30.08 -33.41
N SER A 467 -4.44 29.45 -32.41
CA SER A 467 -4.50 28.01 -32.18
C SER A 467 -5.95 27.55 -31.98
N ASP A 468 -6.70 28.20 -31.09
CA ASP A 468 -8.12 27.89 -30.85
C ASP A 468 -8.96 28.04 -32.12
N GLU A 469 -8.79 29.12 -32.88
CA GLU A 469 -9.51 29.37 -34.14
C GLU A 469 -9.13 28.37 -35.23
N SER A 470 -7.84 28.02 -35.34
CA SER A 470 -7.33 27.02 -36.29
C SER A 470 -7.92 25.65 -35.99
N GLN A 471 -7.90 25.23 -34.73
CA GLN A 471 -8.51 23.98 -34.29
C GLN A 471 -10.03 23.97 -34.49
N ALA A 472 -10.70 25.10 -34.23
CA ALA A 472 -12.14 25.25 -34.47
C ALA A 472 -12.50 25.17 -35.96
N LYS A 473 -11.70 25.80 -36.83
CA LYS A 473 -11.87 25.70 -38.30
C LYS A 473 -11.72 24.25 -38.76
N LEU A 474 -10.64 23.58 -38.36
CA LEU A 474 -10.42 22.16 -38.67
C LEU A 474 -11.58 21.29 -38.16
N PHE A 475 -12.01 21.49 -36.92
CA PHE A 475 -13.13 20.75 -36.35
C PHE A 475 -14.43 20.96 -37.13
N ASN A 476 -14.77 22.20 -37.47
CA ASN A 476 -15.97 22.54 -38.23
C ASN A 476 -15.94 21.97 -39.66
N LEU A 477 -14.79 21.98 -40.33
CA LEU A 477 -14.62 21.37 -41.67
C LEU A 477 -14.94 19.87 -41.65
N PHE A 478 -14.54 19.17 -40.59
CA PHE A 478 -14.81 17.74 -40.44
C PHE A 478 -16.18 17.42 -39.82
N LEU A 479 -16.90 18.39 -39.24
CA LEU A 479 -18.08 18.16 -38.41
C LEU A 479 -19.19 17.39 -39.13
N ASN A 480 -19.61 17.82 -40.33
CA ASN A 480 -20.67 17.15 -41.09
C ASN A 480 -20.30 15.70 -41.44
N ASN A 481 -19.04 15.47 -41.82
CA ASN A 481 -18.54 14.12 -42.11
C ASN A 481 -18.53 13.26 -40.84
N LYS A 482 -18.17 13.86 -39.69
CA LYS A 482 -18.21 13.19 -38.39
C LYS A 482 -19.63 12.79 -38.01
N GLU A 483 -20.60 13.70 -38.09
CA GLU A 483 -22.01 13.42 -37.78
C GLU A 483 -22.61 12.30 -38.65
N LEU A 484 -22.31 12.31 -39.97
CA LEU A 484 -22.69 11.22 -40.88
C LEU A 484 -22.05 9.88 -40.51
N LYS A 485 -20.81 9.89 -40.03
CA LYS A 485 -20.13 8.67 -39.57
C LYS A 485 -20.66 8.19 -38.20
N VAL A 486 -21.02 9.09 -37.30
CA VAL A 486 -21.63 8.75 -36.00
C VAL A 486 -23.01 8.14 -36.19
N SER A 487 -23.85 8.73 -37.03
CA SER A 487 -25.17 8.14 -37.34
C SER A 487 -25.07 6.75 -37.98
N LYS A 488 -24.06 6.53 -38.86
CA LYS A 488 -23.73 5.20 -39.38
C LYS A 488 -23.32 4.23 -38.26
N LEU A 489 -22.45 4.66 -37.34
CA LEU A 489 -22.02 3.89 -36.17
C LEU A 489 -23.20 3.51 -35.27
N GLU A 490 -24.12 4.43 -34.99
CA GLU A 490 -25.34 4.14 -34.22
C GLU A 490 -26.22 3.08 -34.90
N ARG A 491 -26.39 3.19 -36.22
CA ARG A 491 -27.13 2.19 -37.01
C ARG A 491 -26.45 0.82 -36.96
N GLN A 492 -25.12 0.77 -37.02
CA GLN A 492 -24.34 -0.47 -36.91
C GLN A 492 -24.51 -1.13 -35.54
N ILE A 493 -24.44 -0.33 -34.46
CA ILE A 493 -24.66 -0.81 -33.10
C ILE A 493 -26.08 -1.39 -32.95
N LYS A 494 -27.10 -0.70 -33.47
CA LYS A 494 -28.49 -1.19 -33.48
C LYS A 494 -28.63 -2.49 -34.28
N ASN A 495 -28.01 -2.57 -35.46
CA ASN A 495 -28.02 -3.78 -36.28
C ASN A 495 -27.38 -4.95 -35.54
N HIS A 496 -26.23 -4.72 -34.90
CA HIS A 496 -25.57 -5.76 -34.11
C HIS A 496 -26.49 -6.27 -33.01
N LYS A 497 -27.11 -5.38 -32.23
CA LYS A 497 -28.03 -5.76 -31.16
C LYS A 497 -29.13 -6.70 -31.67
N LYS A 498 -29.74 -6.34 -32.81
CA LYS A 498 -30.75 -7.16 -33.47
C LYS A 498 -30.21 -8.53 -33.90
N ILE A 499 -28.98 -8.59 -34.43
CA ILE A 499 -28.35 -9.85 -34.84
C ILE A 499 -28.17 -10.78 -33.64
N SER A 500 -27.65 -10.28 -32.52
CA SER A 500 -27.48 -11.09 -31.31
C SER A 500 -28.81 -11.54 -30.70
N GLU A 501 -29.80 -10.65 -30.60
CA GLU A 501 -31.13 -10.99 -30.06
C GLU A 501 -31.82 -12.06 -30.90
N ASN A 502 -31.80 -11.92 -32.23
CA ASN A 502 -32.38 -12.91 -33.14
C ASN A 502 -31.72 -14.29 -32.99
N LEU A 503 -30.40 -14.34 -32.86
CA LEU A 503 -29.68 -15.59 -32.64
C LEU A 503 -30.09 -16.24 -31.31
N PHE A 504 -30.07 -15.49 -30.21
CA PHE A 504 -30.45 -16.04 -28.90
C PHE A 504 -31.91 -16.49 -28.87
N HIS A 505 -32.83 -15.73 -29.46
CA HIS A 505 -34.23 -16.16 -29.58
C HIS A 505 -34.39 -17.46 -30.38
N PHE A 506 -33.62 -17.60 -31.47
CA PHE A 506 -33.62 -18.84 -32.25
C PHE A 506 -33.11 -20.02 -31.44
N LEU A 507 -32.01 -19.85 -30.69
CA LEU A 507 -31.45 -20.91 -29.84
C LEU A 507 -32.35 -21.25 -28.63
N ASP A 508 -32.99 -20.25 -28.02
CA ASP A 508 -33.97 -20.43 -26.94
C ASP A 508 -35.17 -21.25 -27.41
N ASN A 509 -35.61 -21.06 -28.67
CA ASN A 509 -36.67 -21.87 -29.27
C ASN A 509 -36.24 -23.32 -29.51
N ILE A 510 -34.97 -23.56 -29.84
CA ILE A 510 -34.44 -24.92 -30.02
C ILE A 510 -34.34 -25.64 -28.67
N SER A 511 -33.85 -24.97 -27.63
CA SER A 511 -33.66 -25.59 -26.31
C SER A 511 -34.98 -25.90 -25.60
N LYS A 512 -36.00 -25.04 -25.73
CA LYS A 512 -37.30 -25.23 -25.06
C LYS A 512 -38.20 -26.28 -25.71
N ASN A 513 -38.12 -26.43 -27.04
CA ASN A 513 -39.05 -27.28 -27.78
C ASN A 513 -38.57 -28.72 -27.97
N ASN A 514 -37.39 -29.06 -27.45
CA ASN A 514 -36.78 -30.37 -27.66
C ASN A 514 -36.26 -30.97 -26.34
N VAL A 515 -36.17 -32.31 -26.30
CA VAL A 515 -35.52 -33.02 -25.19
C VAL A 515 -34.00 -32.95 -25.40
N LEU A 516 -33.30 -32.39 -24.42
CA LEU A 516 -31.85 -32.17 -24.48
C LEU A 516 -31.11 -33.38 -23.90
N SER A 517 -29.99 -33.74 -24.52
CA SER A 517 -29.01 -34.63 -23.91
C SER A 517 -28.24 -33.87 -22.82
N PRO A 518 -27.55 -34.56 -21.89
CA PRO A 518 -26.68 -33.88 -20.92
C PRO A 518 -25.59 -33.01 -21.58
N GLU A 519 -25.11 -33.40 -22.77
CA GLU A 519 -24.08 -32.66 -23.51
C GLU A 519 -24.68 -31.38 -24.12
N SER A 520 -25.82 -31.47 -24.82
CA SER A 520 -26.49 -30.29 -25.39
C SER A 520 -27.04 -29.35 -24.32
N ASP A 521 -27.56 -29.86 -23.20
CA ASP A 521 -27.99 -29.01 -22.07
C ASP A 521 -26.82 -28.19 -21.52
N ASN A 522 -25.64 -28.79 -21.34
CA ASN A 522 -24.46 -28.04 -20.90
C ASN A 522 -24.04 -26.97 -21.91
N LEU A 523 -24.01 -27.28 -23.21
CA LEU A 523 -23.65 -26.32 -24.25
C LEU A 523 -24.64 -25.15 -24.34
N PHE A 524 -25.95 -25.40 -24.21
CA PHE A 524 -26.95 -24.34 -24.18
C PHE A 524 -26.85 -23.48 -22.90
N ARG A 525 -26.48 -24.07 -21.76
CA ARG A 525 -26.18 -23.31 -20.54
C ARG A 525 -24.96 -22.40 -20.73
N GLU A 526 -23.88 -22.89 -21.34
CA GLU A 526 -22.70 -22.08 -21.66
C GLU A 526 -23.03 -20.93 -22.63
N ILE A 527 -23.84 -21.19 -23.66
CA ILE A 527 -24.39 -20.17 -24.57
C ILE A 527 -25.18 -19.11 -23.79
N ASN A 528 -26.02 -19.54 -22.84
CA ASN A 528 -26.81 -18.62 -22.04
C ASN A 528 -25.93 -17.79 -21.07
N ILE A 529 -24.84 -18.36 -20.55
CA ILE A 529 -23.82 -17.59 -19.80
C ILE A 529 -23.19 -16.53 -20.71
N PHE A 530 -22.87 -16.86 -21.96
CA PHE A 530 -22.32 -15.89 -22.92
C PHE A 530 -23.30 -14.75 -23.24
N ARG A 531 -24.61 -14.95 -23.11
CA ARG A 531 -25.62 -13.88 -23.23
C ARG A 531 -25.31 -12.69 -22.31
N ASN A 532 -24.79 -12.93 -21.11
CA ASN A 532 -24.38 -11.88 -20.17
C ASN A 532 -23.25 -11.00 -20.73
N MET A 533 -22.35 -11.56 -21.53
CA MET A 533 -21.30 -10.79 -22.19
C MET A 533 -21.87 -9.82 -23.24
N PHE A 534 -22.96 -10.19 -23.91
CA PHE A 534 -23.64 -9.29 -24.86
C PHE A 534 -24.33 -8.12 -24.14
N VAL A 535 -24.56 -8.19 -22.83
CA VAL A 535 -25.02 -7.05 -22.00
C VAL A 535 -23.89 -6.06 -21.73
N PHE A 536 -22.68 -6.53 -21.38
CA PHE A 536 -21.49 -5.65 -21.25
C PHE A 536 -21.23 -4.85 -22.52
N LYS A 537 -21.40 -5.51 -23.65
CA LYS A 537 -21.27 -4.90 -24.96
C LYS A 537 -22.24 -3.74 -25.16
N GLU A 538 -23.44 -3.77 -24.58
CA GLU A 538 -24.35 -2.62 -24.61
C GLU A 538 -23.76 -1.43 -23.88
N TRP A 539 -23.17 -1.63 -22.69
CA TRP A 539 -22.46 -0.55 -21.99
C TRP A 539 -21.29 -0.02 -22.82
N ALA A 540 -20.41 -0.89 -23.32
CA ALA A 540 -19.24 -0.48 -24.11
C ALA A 540 -19.66 0.27 -25.38
N PHE A 541 -20.74 -0.16 -26.03
CA PHE A 541 -21.32 0.51 -27.18
C PHE A 541 -22.01 1.83 -26.84
N ASN A 542 -22.66 1.93 -25.68
CA ASN A 542 -23.22 3.19 -25.19
C ASN A 542 -22.11 4.19 -24.88
N PHE A 543 -21.03 3.75 -24.24
CA PHE A 543 -19.84 4.56 -24.02
C PHE A 543 -19.21 4.99 -25.35
N PHE A 544 -19.03 4.06 -26.28
CA PHE A 544 -18.52 4.33 -27.62
C PHE A 544 -19.38 5.34 -28.39
N THR A 545 -20.70 5.20 -28.33
CA THR A 545 -21.66 6.13 -28.94
C THR A 545 -21.61 7.49 -28.27
N SER A 546 -21.48 7.54 -26.94
CA SER A 546 -21.38 8.79 -26.19
C SER A 546 -20.11 9.54 -26.52
N LEU A 547 -18.98 8.83 -26.63
CA LEU A 547 -17.71 9.38 -27.14
C LEU A 547 -17.83 9.86 -28.60
N ALA A 548 -18.49 9.08 -29.46
CA ALA A 548 -18.69 9.44 -30.86
C ALA A 548 -19.54 10.72 -31.00
N LYS A 549 -20.63 10.83 -30.22
CA LYS A 549 -21.46 12.04 -30.14
C LYS A 549 -20.67 13.22 -29.62
N PHE A 550 -19.91 13.04 -28.54
CA PHE A 550 -19.08 14.08 -27.98
C PHE A 550 -18.05 14.59 -29.00
N THR A 551 -17.37 13.69 -29.71
CA THR A 551 -16.37 14.05 -30.73
C THR A 551 -16.94 14.69 -31.99
N SER A 552 -18.26 14.61 -32.18
CA SER A 552 -18.98 15.16 -33.33
C SER A 552 -19.94 16.28 -32.95
N SER A 553 -19.86 16.78 -31.72
CA SER A 553 -20.71 17.86 -31.24
C SER A 553 -19.87 19.02 -30.74
N LYS A 554 -20.47 20.21 -30.76
CA LYS A 554 -19.90 21.42 -30.17
C LYS A 554 -20.12 21.49 -28.65
N SER A 555 -20.86 20.54 -28.06
CA SER A 555 -21.09 20.51 -26.62
C SER A 555 -19.82 20.13 -25.86
N LYS A 556 -19.67 20.73 -24.67
CA LYS A 556 -18.67 20.33 -23.69
C LYS A 556 -18.91 18.89 -23.23
N VAL A 557 -17.87 18.26 -22.70
CA VAL A 557 -17.98 16.94 -22.11
C VAL A 557 -18.93 16.97 -20.91
N SER A 558 -19.75 15.93 -20.74
CA SER A 558 -20.57 15.80 -19.54
C SER A 558 -19.74 15.20 -18.41
N THR A 559 -20.03 15.60 -17.16
CA THR A 559 -19.36 15.02 -15.97
C THR A 559 -19.50 13.50 -15.89
N LYS A 560 -20.61 12.96 -16.40
CA LYS A 560 -20.81 11.52 -16.55
C LYS A 560 -19.80 10.89 -17.51
N LEU A 561 -19.64 11.46 -18.71
CA LEU A 561 -18.73 10.93 -19.72
C LEU A 561 -17.26 11.07 -19.30
N GLU A 562 -16.90 12.17 -18.61
CA GLU A 562 -15.57 12.32 -18.00
C GLU A 562 -15.27 11.17 -17.03
N ASN A 563 -16.19 10.88 -16.11
CA ASN A 563 -16.03 9.81 -15.13
C ASN A 563 -15.92 8.44 -15.80
N GLU A 564 -16.79 8.16 -16.78
CA GLU A 564 -16.75 6.91 -17.55
C GLU A 564 -15.44 6.77 -18.34
N TYR A 565 -14.93 7.86 -18.93
CA TYR A 565 -13.67 7.84 -19.66
C TYR A 565 -12.48 7.54 -18.73
N LEU A 566 -12.36 8.25 -17.61
CA LEU A 566 -11.29 8.02 -16.64
C LEU A 566 -11.38 6.61 -16.01
N ALA A 567 -12.60 6.13 -15.73
CA ALA A 567 -12.81 4.78 -15.24
C ALA A 567 -12.40 3.73 -16.29
N ALA A 568 -12.61 3.96 -17.59
CA ALA A 568 -12.13 3.10 -18.65
C ALA A 568 -10.60 3.03 -18.71
N LEU A 569 -9.91 4.17 -18.58
CA LEU A 569 -8.45 4.20 -18.49
C LEU A 569 -7.92 3.40 -17.29
N LYS A 570 -8.57 3.58 -16.13
CA LYS A 570 -8.22 2.87 -14.90
C LYS A 570 -8.46 1.36 -15.04
N PHE A 571 -9.63 0.97 -15.56
CA PHE A 571 -9.98 -0.42 -15.82
C PHE A 571 -8.93 -1.09 -16.72
N MET A 572 -8.53 -0.44 -17.82
CA MET A 572 -7.52 -0.98 -18.73
C MET A 572 -6.14 -1.13 -18.08
N THR A 573 -5.76 -0.16 -17.26
CA THR A 573 -4.49 -0.22 -16.51
C THR A 573 -4.45 -1.45 -15.59
N ILE A 574 -5.58 -1.77 -14.95
CA ILE A 574 -5.70 -2.94 -14.07
C ILE A 574 -5.78 -4.24 -14.89
N PHE A 575 -6.60 -4.26 -15.93
CA PHE A 575 -6.84 -5.41 -16.80
C PHE A 575 -5.52 -5.97 -17.36
N GLU A 576 -4.64 -5.10 -17.86
CA GLU A 576 -3.36 -5.51 -18.43
C GLU A 576 -2.41 -6.17 -17.42
N GLN A 577 -2.56 -5.89 -16.13
CA GLN A 577 -1.69 -6.49 -15.11
C GLN A 577 -2.07 -7.93 -14.77
N LEU A 578 -3.34 -8.31 -14.98
CA LEU A 578 -3.90 -9.57 -14.48
C LEU A 578 -3.55 -10.80 -15.29
N SER A 579 -3.16 -10.63 -16.55
CA SER A 579 -2.98 -11.75 -17.49
C SER A 579 -4.22 -12.66 -17.50
N ILE A 580 -5.40 -12.08 -17.68
CA ILE A 580 -6.67 -12.79 -17.79
C ILE A 580 -7.34 -12.37 -19.10
N ASN A 581 -7.91 -13.34 -19.81
CA ASN A 581 -8.74 -13.04 -20.98
C ASN A 581 -10.02 -12.32 -20.54
N ILE A 582 -10.39 -11.25 -21.25
CA ILE A 582 -11.55 -10.41 -20.88
C ILE A 582 -12.85 -11.21 -20.74
N GLU A 583 -12.99 -12.31 -21.49
CA GLU A 583 -14.13 -13.21 -21.41
C GLU A 583 -14.43 -13.68 -19.98
N LYS A 584 -13.38 -13.92 -19.18
CA LYS A 584 -13.53 -14.38 -17.79
C LYS A 584 -14.15 -13.31 -16.88
N PHE A 585 -14.16 -12.03 -17.26
CA PHE A 585 -14.87 -10.99 -16.50
C PHE A 585 -16.39 -11.07 -16.62
N PHE A 586 -16.89 -11.79 -17.64
CA PHE A 586 -18.32 -11.90 -17.95
C PHE A 586 -18.91 -13.27 -17.60
N ILE A 587 -18.10 -14.13 -17.02
CA ILE A 587 -18.55 -15.39 -16.46
C ILE A 587 -18.83 -15.14 -14.97
N PRO A 588 -20.04 -15.49 -14.46
CA PRO A 588 -20.33 -15.40 -13.03
C PRO A 588 -19.26 -16.12 -12.21
N TYR A 589 -18.94 -15.59 -11.02
CA TYR A 589 -17.88 -16.17 -10.20
C TYR A 589 -18.05 -17.68 -9.99
N LYS A 590 -19.26 -18.17 -9.74
CA LYS A 590 -19.59 -19.60 -9.62
C LYS A 590 -18.99 -20.51 -10.70
N TYR A 591 -18.91 -20.04 -11.95
CA TYR A 591 -18.43 -20.83 -13.09
C TYR A 591 -16.96 -20.56 -13.46
N LEU A 592 -16.28 -19.67 -12.72
CA LEU A 592 -14.88 -19.36 -12.95
C LEU A 592 -13.96 -20.37 -12.26
N GLU A 593 -12.90 -20.74 -12.99
CA GLU A 593 -11.74 -21.42 -12.41
C GLU A 593 -11.19 -20.62 -11.22
N THR A 594 -10.81 -21.34 -10.16
CA THR A 594 -10.35 -20.77 -8.87
C THR A 594 -9.30 -19.69 -9.03
N ARG A 595 -8.32 -19.89 -9.91
CA ARG A 595 -7.25 -18.92 -10.18
C ARG A 595 -7.79 -17.59 -10.72
N ASN A 596 -8.65 -17.63 -11.73
CA ASN A 596 -9.21 -16.42 -12.36
C ASN A 596 -10.16 -15.69 -11.40
N LYS A 597 -11.00 -16.47 -10.69
CA LYS A 597 -11.88 -15.99 -9.62
C LYS A 597 -11.10 -15.22 -8.56
N PHE A 598 -10.00 -15.79 -8.06
CA PHE A 598 -9.14 -15.13 -7.08
C PHE A 598 -8.56 -13.81 -7.61
N LYS A 599 -7.96 -13.81 -8.80
CA LYS A 599 -7.36 -12.59 -9.39
C LYS A 599 -8.37 -11.44 -9.52
N LEU A 600 -9.62 -11.74 -9.91
CA LEU A 600 -10.68 -10.73 -10.05
C LEU A 600 -11.15 -10.21 -8.68
N LYS A 601 -11.33 -11.09 -7.69
CA LYS A 601 -11.66 -10.68 -6.32
C LYS A 601 -10.54 -9.88 -5.66
N LEU A 602 -9.29 -10.23 -5.94
CA LEU A 602 -8.11 -9.50 -5.46
C LEU A 602 -8.15 -8.03 -5.90
N ILE A 603 -8.42 -7.76 -7.17
CA ILE A 603 -8.56 -6.37 -7.66
C ILE A 603 -9.66 -5.62 -6.95
N LYS A 604 -10.81 -6.26 -6.75
CA LYS A 604 -11.93 -5.64 -6.06
C LYS A 604 -11.52 -5.15 -4.67
N GLN A 605 -10.69 -5.93 -3.95
CA GLN A 605 -10.14 -5.53 -2.64
C GLN A 605 -9.22 -4.32 -2.78
N PHE A 606 -8.35 -4.26 -3.80
CA PHE A 606 -7.51 -3.08 -4.01
C PHE A 606 -8.32 -1.83 -4.37
N LEU A 607 -9.35 -1.97 -5.22
CA LEU A 607 -10.22 -0.85 -5.62
C LEU A 607 -11.09 -0.30 -4.47
N SER A 608 -11.34 -1.07 -3.41
CA SER A 608 -12.09 -0.56 -2.25
C SER A 608 -11.25 0.34 -1.32
N GLY A 609 -9.96 0.54 -1.63
CA GLY A 609 -9.06 1.42 -0.90
C GLY A 609 -8.27 0.73 0.23
N ILE A 610 -8.29 -0.61 0.28
CA ILE A 610 -7.56 -1.40 1.29
C ILE A 610 -6.06 -1.16 1.18
N LYS A 611 -5.41 -0.94 2.32
CA LYS A 611 -3.97 -0.67 2.40
C LYS A 611 -3.14 -1.91 2.67
N VAL A 612 -3.70 -2.94 3.30
CA VAL A 612 -2.99 -4.17 3.66
C VAL A 612 -3.86 -5.38 3.35
N ILE A 613 -3.35 -6.33 2.57
CA ILE A 613 -4.08 -7.55 2.22
C ILE A 613 -3.30 -8.77 2.71
N PHE A 614 -3.91 -9.58 3.57
CA PHE A 614 -3.42 -10.90 3.95
C PHE A 614 -3.97 -11.93 2.99
N ILE A 615 -3.09 -12.73 2.39
CA ILE A 615 -3.45 -13.68 1.33
C ILE A 615 -3.05 -15.07 1.78
N GLN A 616 -4.03 -15.94 1.93
CA GLN A 616 -3.80 -17.33 2.29
C GLN A 616 -3.70 -18.20 1.04
N ASP A 617 -2.59 -18.92 0.96
CA ASP A 617 -2.27 -19.89 -0.08
C ASP A 617 -3.07 -21.19 0.06
N ASP A 618 -3.11 -21.96 -1.03
CA ASP A 618 -3.65 -23.31 -1.08
C ASP A 618 -2.93 -24.13 -2.17
N GLU A 619 -1.93 -24.93 -1.80
CA GLU A 619 -1.13 -25.71 -2.77
C GLU A 619 -1.96 -26.76 -3.52
N GLU A 620 -3.04 -27.27 -2.91
CA GLU A 620 -3.88 -28.28 -3.57
C GLU A 620 -4.49 -27.74 -4.87
N PHE A 621 -4.65 -26.41 -4.96
CA PHE A 621 -5.35 -25.75 -6.05
C PHE A 621 -4.43 -24.97 -6.96
N ILE A 622 -3.30 -24.48 -6.44
CA ILE A 622 -2.39 -23.61 -7.18
C ILE A 622 -0.95 -24.12 -7.01
N GLY A 623 -0.46 -24.77 -8.06
CA GLY A 623 0.94 -25.19 -8.14
C GLY A 623 1.91 -24.00 -8.16
N HIS A 624 3.20 -24.31 -8.04
CA HIS A 624 4.28 -23.33 -7.87
C HIS A 624 4.28 -22.19 -8.92
N ASP A 625 4.08 -22.50 -10.21
CA ASP A 625 4.03 -21.47 -11.25
C ASP A 625 2.84 -20.52 -11.11
N GLY A 626 1.70 -21.02 -10.64
CA GLY A 626 0.53 -20.20 -10.35
C GLY A 626 0.77 -19.25 -9.18
N LYS A 627 1.53 -19.66 -8.16
CA LYS A 627 1.92 -18.79 -7.05
C LYS A 627 2.86 -17.67 -7.51
N LYS A 628 3.83 -17.99 -8.37
CA LYS A 628 4.71 -16.97 -9.02
C LYS A 628 3.90 -15.95 -9.81
N GLU A 629 2.90 -16.42 -10.57
CA GLU A 629 1.99 -15.55 -11.31
C GLU A 629 1.19 -14.62 -10.38
N ILE A 630 0.57 -15.17 -9.33
CA ILE A 630 -0.20 -14.40 -8.35
C ILE A 630 0.68 -13.36 -7.64
N LYS A 631 1.89 -13.75 -7.23
CA LYS A 631 2.86 -12.84 -6.62
C LYS A 631 3.22 -11.68 -7.56
N ARG A 632 3.44 -11.93 -8.86
CA ARG A 632 3.69 -10.87 -9.84
C ARG A 632 2.51 -9.90 -9.92
N ILE A 633 1.28 -10.42 -9.98
CA ILE A 633 0.06 -9.61 -10.00
C ILE A 633 -0.03 -8.77 -8.72
N LEU A 634 0.20 -9.37 -7.56
CA LEU A 634 0.19 -8.68 -6.27
C LEU A 634 1.21 -7.55 -6.23
N LYS A 635 2.44 -7.80 -6.69
CA LYS A 635 3.48 -6.76 -6.77
C LYS A 635 3.04 -5.60 -7.66
N ASN A 636 2.55 -5.88 -8.86
CA ASN A 636 2.15 -4.83 -9.81
C ASN A 636 0.94 -4.03 -9.33
N VAL A 637 -0.09 -4.71 -8.84
CA VAL A 637 -1.33 -4.08 -8.37
C VAL A 637 -1.08 -3.32 -7.05
N SER A 638 -0.31 -3.88 -6.12
CA SER A 638 0.07 -3.19 -4.88
C SER A 638 0.81 -1.87 -5.15
N HIS A 639 1.68 -1.83 -6.16
CA HIS A 639 2.37 -0.62 -6.60
C HIS A 639 1.39 0.43 -7.17
N ILE A 640 0.42 0.01 -8.01
CA ILE A 640 -0.60 0.91 -8.59
C ILE A 640 -1.46 1.56 -7.50
N PHE A 641 -1.85 0.79 -6.47
CA PHE A 641 -2.77 1.26 -5.43
C PHE A 641 -2.08 1.81 -4.16
N GLY A 642 -0.74 1.71 -4.07
CA GLY A 642 0.01 2.10 -2.88
C GLY A 642 -0.36 1.25 -1.65
N SER A 643 -0.67 -0.02 -1.87
CA SER A 643 -1.05 -0.99 -0.85
C SER A 643 0.11 -1.95 -0.57
N SER A 644 0.04 -2.72 0.52
CA SER A 644 0.99 -3.78 0.86
C SER A 644 0.25 -5.10 1.04
N PHE A 645 0.96 -6.22 0.94
CA PHE A 645 0.37 -7.55 1.12
C PHE A 645 1.28 -8.44 1.96
N VAL A 646 0.66 -9.38 2.67
CA VAL A 646 1.33 -10.45 3.40
C VAL A 646 0.86 -11.78 2.82
N PHE A 647 1.78 -12.61 2.36
CA PHE A 647 1.46 -13.92 1.81
C PHE A 647 1.60 -14.99 2.89
N VAL A 648 0.60 -15.86 3.03
CA VAL A 648 0.53 -16.87 4.10
C VAL A 648 0.49 -18.23 3.43
N SER A 649 1.48 -19.07 3.65
CA SER A 649 1.61 -20.38 2.98
C SER A 649 2.26 -21.42 3.90
N ASP A 650 2.05 -22.69 3.60
CA ASP A 650 2.80 -23.82 4.15
C ASP A 650 3.97 -24.27 3.25
N ASP A 651 4.13 -23.65 2.08
CA ASP A 651 5.20 -23.91 1.12
C ASP A 651 6.47 -23.16 1.49
N PHE A 652 7.27 -23.76 2.37
CA PHE A 652 8.50 -23.11 2.83
C PHE A 652 9.50 -22.82 1.71
N GLU A 653 9.55 -23.69 0.69
CA GLU A 653 10.47 -23.56 -0.46
C GLU A 653 10.11 -22.34 -1.31
N PHE A 654 8.83 -22.18 -1.62
CA PHE A 654 8.38 -20.99 -2.33
C PHE A 654 8.62 -19.73 -1.51
N LEU A 655 8.32 -19.76 -0.21
CA LEU A 655 8.47 -18.58 0.66
C LEU A 655 9.93 -18.12 0.75
N LYS A 656 10.88 -19.06 0.93
CA LYS A 656 12.30 -18.71 1.09
C LYS A 656 12.92 -18.14 -0.19
N GLU A 657 12.45 -18.56 -1.36
CA GLU A 657 12.90 -18.01 -2.65
C GLU A 657 12.24 -16.66 -2.98
N SER A 658 11.00 -16.47 -2.51
CA SER A 658 10.15 -15.39 -3.01
C SER A 658 10.06 -14.15 -2.12
N TYR A 659 10.35 -14.25 -0.83
CA TYR A 659 10.07 -13.17 0.12
C TYR A 659 11.32 -12.73 0.87
N ASP A 660 11.41 -11.43 1.13
CA ASP A 660 12.55 -10.81 1.82
C ASP A 660 12.48 -11.00 3.34
N GLU A 661 11.27 -11.01 3.89
CA GLU A 661 10.99 -11.22 5.31
C GLU A 661 10.02 -12.40 5.51
N ILE A 662 10.34 -13.27 6.46
CA ILE A 662 9.53 -14.44 6.79
C ILE A 662 9.22 -14.50 8.28
N PHE A 663 7.99 -14.89 8.62
CA PHE A 663 7.53 -15.19 9.98
C PHE A 663 7.18 -16.67 10.05
N ILE A 664 7.82 -17.43 10.94
CA ILE A 664 7.64 -18.87 11.04
C ILE A 664 6.81 -19.18 12.28
N PHE A 665 5.61 -19.71 12.07
CA PHE A 665 4.69 -20.03 13.14
C PHE A 665 4.62 -21.54 13.40
N ASP A 666 4.39 -21.90 14.66
CA ASP A 666 3.99 -23.24 15.10
C ASP A 666 2.73 -23.12 15.96
N ASP A 667 1.94 -24.17 16.06
CA ASP A 667 0.53 -24.26 16.47
C ASP A 667 0.00 -23.34 17.59
N PHE A 668 0.86 -22.76 18.44
CA PHE A 668 0.54 -21.85 19.52
C PHE A 668 1.37 -20.55 19.58
N LYS A 669 2.50 -20.45 18.88
CA LYS A 669 3.42 -19.30 18.99
C LYS A 669 4.13 -18.99 17.68
N LEU A 670 4.56 -17.73 17.54
CA LEU A 670 5.58 -17.35 16.58
C LEU A 670 6.93 -17.96 17.05
N LEU A 671 7.69 -18.59 16.15
CA LEU A 671 8.99 -19.18 16.48
C LEU A 671 10.12 -18.18 16.25
N GLU A 672 10.26 -17.75 15.01
CA GLU A 672 11.28 -16.83 14.51
C GLU A 672 10.69 -15.92 13.45
N TYR A 673 11.22 -14.71 13.33
CA TYR A 673 10.93 -13.82 12.21
C TYR A 673 12.11 -12.91 11.89
N GLY A 674 12.17 -12.43 10.65
CA GLY A 674 13.33 -11.65 10.20
C GLY A 674 13.55 -11.74 8.70
N ASN A 675 14.73 -11.29 8.25
CA ASN A 675 15.19 -11.45 6.89
C ASN A 675 15.28 -12.94 6.56
N THR A 676 14.67 -13.31 5.44
CA THR A 676 14.62 -14.70 4.99
C THR A 676 16.02 -15.30 4.84
N LYS A 677 16.98 -14.58 4.27
CA LYS A 677 18.34 -15.08 4.06
C LYS A 677 19.05 -15.35 5.39
N GLU A 678 18.91 -14.46 6.37
CA GLU A 678 19.51 -14.64 7.70
C GLU A 678 18.92 -15.85 8.41
N ILE A 679 17.59 -16.01 8.41
CA ILE A 679 16.94 -17.18 9.01
C ILE A 679 17.37 -18.49 8.32
N MET A 680 17.58 -18.48 6.99
CA MET A 680 18.06 -19.66 6.27
C MET A 680 19.51 -19.99 6.64
N GLN A 681 20.37 -18.99 6.83
CA GLN A 681 21.79 -19.18 7.12
C GLN A 681 22.04 -19.52 8.59
N ASN A 682 21.30 -18.88 9.50
CA ASN A 682 21.51 -18.96 10.95
C ASN A 682 20.21 -19.28 11.72
N PRO A 683 19.47 -20.36 11.39
CA PRO A 683 18.26 -20.71 12.14
C PRO A 683 18.62 -21.12 13.57
N ILE A 684 17.85 -20.68 14.57
CA ILE A 684 18.17 -20.90 15.99
C ILE A 684 17.28 -21.98 16.61
N HIS A 685 15.97 -21.80 16.54
CA HIS A 685 14.92 -22.64 17.06
C HIS A 685 15.00 -24.06 16.45
N PRO A 686 14.92 -25.13 17.25
CA PRO A 686 15.08 -26.50 16.76
C PRO A 686 14.11 -26.90 15.64
N LEU A 687 12.87 -26.43 15.70
CA LEU A 687 11.89 -26.68 14.63
C LEU A 687 12.26 -25.95 13.33
N VAL A 688 12.76 -24.71 13.42
CA VAL A 688 13.18 -23.93 12.26
C VAL A 688 14.43 -24.56 11.64
N LYS A 689 15.40 -24.99 12.46
CA LYS A 689 16.57 -25.76 12.00
C LYS A 689 16.17 -27.01 11.22
N LYS A 690 15.18 -27.75 11.70
CA LYS A 690 14.67 -28.95 11.00
C LYS A 690 13.97 -28.59 9.69
N LEU A 691 13.14 -27.54 9.70
CA LEU A 691 12.46 -27.02 8.51
C LEU A 691 13.46 -26.62 7.42
N VAL A 692 14.51 -25.86 7.79
CA VAL A 692 15.57 -25.42 6.87
C VAL A 692 16.42 -26.59 6.35
N LYS A 693 16.77 -27.56 7.20
CA LYS A 693 17.65 -28.69 6.81
C LYS A 693 16.96 -29.71 5.92
N ASN A 694 15.70 -30.04 6.23
CA ASN A 694 15.03 -31.18 5.60
C ASN A 694 13.99 -30.74 4.56
N ASN A 695 13.69 -29.44 4.42
CA ASN A 695 12.56 -28.92 3.65
C ASN A 695 11.23 -29.63 3.98
N LEU A 696 11.09 -30.15 5.21
CA LEU A 696 9.91 -30.88 5.67
C LEU A 696 9.04 -30.00 6.55
N GLN A 697 7.72 -30.16 6.41
CA GLN A 697 6.73 -29.44 7.21
C GLN A 697 6.99 -29.62 8.71
N ILE A 698 6.74 -28.57 9.49
CA ILE A 698 6.78 -28.65 10.95
C ILE A 698 5.67 -29.60 11.39
N LYS A 699 6.08 -30.79 11.85
CA LYS A 699 5.18 -31.69 12.57
C LYS A 699 4.90 -31.11 13.94
N THR A 700 3.63 -30.87 14.25
CA THR A 700 3.22 -30.31 15.55
C THR A 700 3.72 -31.22 16.68
N ASN A 701 4.72 -30.76 17.42
CA ASN A 701 5.33 -31.58 18.46
C ASN A 701 4.58 -31.39 19.77
N LYS A 702 3.64 -32.31 20.06
CA LYS A 702 2.89 -32.31 21.32
C LYS A 702 3.81 -32.35 22.55
N ASP A 703 5.01 -32.93 22.43
CA ASP A 703 5.96 -33.04 23.54
C ASP A 703 6.62 -31.70 23.90
N LEU A 704 6.82 -30.81 22.92
CA LEU A 704 7.37 -29.46 23.15
C LEU A 704 6.46 -28.60 24.04
N TYR A 705 5.15 -28.88 24.04
CA TYR A 705 4.14 -28.07 24.74
C TYR A 705 3.59 -28.72 26.03
N LYS A 706 4.08 -29.90 26.42
CA LYS A 706 3.64 -30.64 27.62
C LYS A 706 3.75 -29.87 28.94
N LYS A 707 4.55 -28.80 29.01
CA LYS A 707 4.73 -27.98 30.22
C LYS A 707 3.99 -26.63 30.21
N ASN A 708 3.36 -26.24 29.09
CA ASN A 708 2.66 -24.95 28.96
C ASN A 708 3.51 -23.68 29.29
N GLU A 709 4.83 -23.78 29.29
CA GLU A 709 5.74 -22.70 29.73
C GLU A 709 5.94 -21.59 28.67
N TYR A 710 5.66 -21.90 27.40
CA TYR A 710 5.97 -21.06 26.25
C TYR A 710 5.25 -19.71 26.22
N TYR A 711 4.08 -19.57 26.86
CA TYR A 711 3.37 -18.29 26.92
C TYR A 711 3.72 -17.46 28.15
N ILE A 712 4.57 -17.98 29.06
CA ILE A 712 4.89 -17.33 30.33
C ILE A 712 6.22 -16.57 30.21
N ASN A 713 7.27 -17.25 29.73
CA ASN A 713 8.66 -16.75 29.82
C ASN A 713 9.28 -16.37 28.46
N ASN A 714 8.53 -16.48 27.36
CA ASN A 714 9.07 -16.19 26.04
C ASN A 714 8.93 -14.70 25.71
N GLY A 715 10.05 -14.09 25.36
CA GLY A 715 10.14 -12.73 24.83
C GLY A 715 10.91 -12.71 23.51
N PHE A 716 10.88 -11.59 22.81
CA PHE A 716 11.71 -11.42 21.62
C PHE A 716 13.17 -11.24 22.02
N ILE A 717 14.03 -12.07 21.44
CA ILE A 717 15.48 -12.01 21.57
C ILE A 717 16.04 -11.73 20.18
N HIS A 718 16.93 -10.73 20.09
CA HIS A 718 17.66 -10.39 18.88
C HIS A 718 18.81 -11.39 18.70
N VAL A 719 18.94 -11.95 17.51
CA VAL A 719 19.97 -12.94 17.18
C VAL A 719 21.21 -12.25 16.60
N ASP A 720 21.01 -11.20 15.80
CA ASP A 720 22.04 -10.43 15.09
C ASP A 720 22.10 -8.97 15.55
N ASN A 721 23.21 -8.29 15.23
CA ASN A 721 23.40 -6.87 15.57
C ASN A 721 22.64 -5.93 14.62
N ASP A 722 22.19 -6.42 13.45
CA ASP A 722 21.63 -5.60 12.38
C ASP A 722 20.08 -5.52 12.37
N ASP A 723 19.42 -5.97 13.44
CA ASP A 723 17.95 -5.98 13.57
C ASP A 723 17.24 -6.76 12.45
N ASN A 724 17.83 -7.86 11.98
CA ASN A 724 17.27 -8.66 10.90
C ASN A 724 16.82 -10.05 11.33
N HIS A 725 17.06 -10.49 12.58
CA HIS A 725 16.60 -11.80 13.05
C HIS A 725 16.19 -11.82 14.52
N TYR A 726 14.95 -12.27 14.74
CA TYR A 726 14.31 -12.35 16.04
C TYR A 726 13.80 -13.76 16.32
N ILE A 727 13.96 -14.19 17.57
CA ILE A 727 13.40 -15.45 18.09
C ILE A 727 12.51 -15.18 19.30
N LEU A 728 11.38 -15.89 19.37
CA LEU A 728 10.49 -15.86 20.52
C LEU A 728 10.78 -17.05 21.45
N SER A 729 11.65 -16.83 22.42
CA SER A 729 12.04 -17.86 23.38
C SER A 729 12.36 -17.28 24.75
N SER A 730 12.50 -18.15 25.75
CA SER A 730 13.19 -17.78 26.98
C SER A 730 14.70 -17.66 26.73
N LEU A 731 15.41 -16.94 27.61
CA LEU A 731 16.87 -16.81 27.51
C LEU A 731 17.59 -18.15 27.70
N GLU A 732 17.07 -19.01 28.57
CA GLU A 732 17.60 -20.36 28.80
C GLU A 732 17.48 -21.24 27.55
N GLU A 733 16.32 -21.22 26.89
CA GLU A 733 16.10 -21.92 25.63
C GLU A 733 17.01 -21.39 24.52
N TYR A 734 17.11 -20.06 24.38
CA TYR A 734 17.99 -19.44 23.39
C TYR A 734 19.45 -19.88 23.55
N ASN A 735 19.97 -19.82 24.78
CA ASN A 735 21.34 -20.24 25.08
C ASN A 735 21.56 -21.73 24.82
N ARG A 736 20.56 -22.59 25.07
CA ARG A 736 20.62 -24.02 24.75
C ARG A 736 20.63 -24.29 23.25
N TRP A 737 19.89 -23.49 22.47
CA TRP A 737 19.75 -23.70 21.03
C TRP A 737 20.85 -23.04 20.21
N LYS A 738 21.54 -22.04 20.76
CA LYS A 738 22.69 -21.40 20.13
C LYS A 738 23.80 -22.44 19.91
N PRO A 739 24.37 -22.56 18.70
CA PRO A 739 25.48 -23.46 18.47
C PRO A 739 26.68 -23.04 19.34
N SER A 740 27.26 -23.99 20.09
CA SER A 740 28.55 -23.80 20.76
C SER A 740 29.63 -23.61 19.70
N LYS A 741 30.50 -22.61 19.86
CA LYS A 741 31.64 -22.38 18.96
C LYS A 741 32.73 -23.46 19.02
N ASP A 742 32.59 -24.44 19.92
CA ASP A 742 33.47 -25.59 20.01
C ASP A 742 32.65 -26.84 19.68
N ASN A 743 32.95 -27.46 18.54
CA ASN A 743 32.73 -28.88 18.25
C ASN A 743 33.31 -29.20 16.86
N ASP A 744 34.64 -29.16 16.77
CA ASP A 744 35.39 -30.16 16.01
C ASP A 744 36.01 -31.11 17.04
N ALA A 745 36.00 -32.42 16.72
CA ALA A 745 36.53 -33.56 17.47
C ALA A 745 35.60 -34.26 18.51
N THR A 746 34.94 -35.32 18.02
CA THR A 746 34.91 -36.69 18.60
C THR A 746 34.78 -36.85 20.11
N ASN A 747 33.61 -37.34 20.58
CA ASN A 747 33.43 -38.73 21.04
C ASN A 747 32.08 -38.96 21.72
N GLU A 748 31.58 -40.17 21.53
CA GLU A 748 30.46 -40.77 22.26
C GLU A 748 30.76 -40.91 23.77
N CYS A 749 29.66 -41.09 24.52
CA CYS A 749 29.48 -41.74 25.82
C CYS A 749 29.09 -40.89 27.05
N ASP A 750 28.02 -41.39 27.67
CA ASP A 750 27.57 -41.31 29.06
C ASP A 750 26.94 -40.04 29.65
N LEU A 751 25.61 -40.05 29.55
CA LEU A 751 24.69 -39.64 30.61
C LEU A 751 24.87 -40.51 31.85
N SER A 752 25.66 -40.07 32.83
CA SER A 752 25.30 -40.16 34.25
C SER A 752 26.33 -39.49 35.15
N GLN A 753 25.83 -38.85 36.22
CA GLN A 753 26.57 -38.38 37.39
C GLN A 753 27.50 -37.16 37.22
N LYS A 754 26.97 -35.97 37.56
CA LYS A 754 27.42 -35.18 38.74
C LYS A 754 26.67 -33.84 38.81
N ILE A 755 25.67 -33.81 39.70
CA ILE A 755 25.21 -32.58 40.34
C ILE A 755 26.19 -32.31 41.48
N THR A 756 27.00 -31.24 41.38
CA THR A 756 27.48 -30.50 42.57
C THR A 756 27.58 -29.02 42.24
N PRO A 757 27.19 -28.12 43.16
CA PRO A 757 27.17 -26.68 42.93
C PRO A 757 28.53 -26.09 43.26
N ASN A 758 29.36 -25.87 42.24
CA ASN A 758 30.54 -25.00 42.35
C ASN A 758 30.28 -23.71 41.58
N LEU A 759 29.55 -22.79 42.20
CA LEU A 759 29.73 -21.35 41.97
C LEU A 759 31.02 -20.93 42.69
N THR A 760 32.16 -21.36 42.17
CA THR A 760 33.46 -20.83 42.57
C THR A 760 33.84 -19.68 41.65
N LYS A 761 33.99 -18.51 42.26
CA LYS A 761 34.74 -17.34 41.78
C LYS A 761 35.79 -17.71 40.72
N SER A 762 35.51 -17.40 39.46
CA SER A 762 36.54 -17.31 38.40
C SER A 762 35.99 -16.62 37.15
N ARG A 763 35.58 -15.36 37.29
CA ARG A 763 35.67 -14.36 36.21
C ARG A 763 36.09 -13.01 36.79
N THR A 764 37.15 -13.01 37.58
CA THR A 764 38.12 -11.92 37.52
C THR A 764 39.10 -12.30 36.41
N LYS A 765 38.82 -11.86 35.18
CA LYS A 765 39.93 -11.48 34.31
C LYS A 765 40.38 -10.13 34.84
N ASN A 766 41.66 -10.03 35.21
CA ASN A 766 42.32 -8.75 35.29
C ASN A 766 42.06 -8.07 33.94
N ILE A 767 41.32 -6.98 33.98
CA ILE A 767 41.27 -6.03 32.88
C ILE A 767 42.60 -5.32 32.99
N ASP A 768 43.55 -5.69 32.14
CA ASP A 768 44.66 -4.78 31.85
C ASP A 768 44.02 -3.47 31.38
N LEU A 769 44.47 -2.37 31.97
CA LEU A 769 43.95 -1.00 31.80
C LEU A 769 44.11 -0.46 30.35
N LEU A 770 44.36 -1.32 29.37
CA LEU A 770 44.67 -1.02 27.99
C LEU A 770 43.57 -1.37 26.97
N ASP A 771 42.51 -2.11 27.36
CA ASP A 771 41.44 -2.53 26.42
C ASP A 771 40.06 -1.89 26.72
N MET A 772 40.04 -0.57 26.95
CA MET A 772 38.82 0.24 26.80
C MET A 772 39.06 1.34 25.75
N SER A 773 38.80 1.03 24.47
CA SER A 773 38.55 2.08 23.49
C SER A 773 37.12 2.60 23.65
N GLY A 774 37.01 3.84 24.14
CA GLY A 774 35.74 4.55 24.22
C GLY A 774 35.23 4.95 22.83
N TYR A 775 33.98 5.40 22.77
CA TYR A 775 33.30 5.95 21.59
C TYR A 775 33.94 7.26 21.02
N PHE A 776 35.16 7.58 21.47
CA PHE A 776 36.00 8.67 21.01
C PHE A 776 37.35 8.06 20.63
N GLU A 777 37.44 7.53 19.41
CA GLU A 777 38.74 7.22 18.81
C GLU A 777 39.47 8.56 18.52
N GLU A 778 40.66 8.67 19.10
CA GLU A 778 41.77 9.56 18.73
C GLU A 778 41.51 11.07 18.59
N ASN A 779 41.24 11.75 19.71
CA ASN A 779 41.62 13.17 19.84
C ASN A 779 42.13 13.47 21.25
N GLU A 780 43.43 13.73 21.37
CA GLU A 780 44.02 14.37 22.57
C GLU A 780 43.54 15.82 22.66
N PHE A 781 42.99 16.20 23.81
CA PHE A 781 42.73 17.59 24.14
C PHE A 781 44.04 18.23 24.65
N PHE A 782 44.67 19.07 23.84
CA PHE A 782 45.64 20.04 24.34
C PHE A 782 44.88 21.21 24.97
N LEU A 783 45.04 21.40 26.29
CA LEU A 783 44.75 22.67 26.94
C LEU A 783 45.91 23.63 26.60
N GLU A 784 45.79 24.34 25.48
CA GLU A 784 46.69 25.46 25.17
C GLU A 784 46.01 26.80 25.42
N ASP A 785 46.79 27.70 26.03
CA ASP A 785 46.43 29.02 26.53
C ASP A 785 45.67 29.90 25.52
N PHE A 786 44.64 30.56 26.05
CA PHE A 786 44.00 31.73 25.45
C PHE A 786 45.03 32.86 25.30
N ASN A 787 45.79 32.89 24.20
CA ASN A 787 46.33 34.10 23.56
C ASN A 787 47.29 33.74 22.42
N LYS A 788 46.81 33.66 21.17
CA LYS A 788 47.50 34.14 19.96
C LYS A 788 46.64 33.95 18.71
N ALA A 789 46.71 34.94 17.83
CA ALA A 789 45.88 35.13 16.65
C ALA A 789 46.02 34.01 15.60
N PHE A 790 44.90 33.58 15.02
CA PHE A 790 44.89 32.73 13.82
C PHE A 790 44.64 33.53 12.54
N PRO A 791 45.37 33.22 11.44
CA PRO A 791 45.27 33.86 10.14
C PRO A 791 44.19 33.24 9.25
N SER A 792 43.99 33.90 8.12
CA SER A 792 42.94 33.78 7.10
C SER A 792 42.77 32.43 6.39
N ARG A 793 41.49 32.08 6.17
CA ARG A 793 40.84 31.46 4.99
C ARG A 793 41.68 30.53 4.09
N ASN A 794 41.17 29.31 3.87
CA ASN A 794 41.05 28.74 2.52
C ASN A 794 39.89 27.75 2.43
N TYR A 795 38.96 28.05 1.52
CA TYR A 795 37.84 27.19 1.10
C TYR A 795 38.36 26.20 0.04
N ILE A 796 38.16 24.90 0.26
CA ILE A 796 38.26 23.91 -0.82
C ILE A 796 36.85 23.56 -1.28
N LYS A 797 36.65 23.79 -2.57
CA LYS A 797 35.48 23.50 -3.39
C LYS A 797 35.29 21.99 -3.48
N ASP A 798 34.04 21.54 -3.38
CA ASP A 798 33.57 20.36 -4.10
C ASP A 798 32.15 20.57 -4.60
N ASP A 799 31.95 20.12 -5.83
CA ASP A 799 30.93 20.50 -6.78
C ASP A 799 29.55 19.88 -6.48
N LEU A 800 28.57 20.74 -6.23
CA LEU A 800 27.15 20.48 -6.49
C LEU A 800 26.67 21.53 -7.50
N LYS A 801 26.95 21.28 -8.79
CA LYS A 801 26.33 21.98 -9.91
C LYS A 801 24.85 21.59 -9.95
N ILE A 802 24.01 22.44 -9.36
CA ILE A 802 22.59 22.49 -9.66
C ILE A 802 22.47 23.20 -11.01
N GLU A 803 22.11 22.45 -12.05
CA GLU A 803 21.76 23.00 -13.37
C GLU A 803 20.55 23.92 -13.23
N TYR A 804 20.82 25.23 -13.17
CA TYR A 804 19.85 26.26 -13.49
C TYR A 804 19.67 26.24 -15.01
N ASN A 805 18.56 25.67 -15.49
CA ASN A 805 18.17 25.78 -16.88
C ASN A 805 17.94 27.25 -17.24
N GLU A 806 18.83 27.79 -18.06
CA GLU A 806 18.71 29.07 -18.76
C GLU A 806 17.59 28.98 -19.81
N TRP A 807 16.35 29.31 -19.42
CA TRP A 807 15.26 29.59 -20.37
C TRP A 807 14.85 31.06 -20.26
N VAL A 808 15.77 31.96 -20.59
CA VAL A 808 15.45 33.34 -21.02
C VAL A 808 16.50 33.82 -22.02
N LYS A 809 16.33 33.46 -23.29
CA LYS A 809 16.68 34.33 -24.42
C LYS A 809 15.51 34.28 -25.39
N ALA A 810 14.73 35.36 -25.39
CA ALA A 810 13.80 35.63 -26.47
C ALA A 810 14.64 35.97 -27.70
N ASP A 811 14.61 35.09 -28.70
CA ASP A 811 15.12 35.40 -30.03
C ASP A 811 14.21 36.47 -30.64
N ILE A 812 14.73 37.69 -30.73
CA ILE A 812 14.21 38.73 -31.61
C ILE A 812 14.77 38.39 -33.00
N PRO A 813 13.94 38.18 -34.04
CA PRO A 813 14.47 37.99 -35.38
C PRO A 813 15.04 39.32 -35.88
N VAL A 814 16.37 39.40 -35.94
CA VAL A 814 17.07 40.48 -36.63
C VAL A 814 17.01 40.18 -38.13
N SER A 815 16.34 41.06 -38.87
CA SER A 815 16.43 41.16 -40.33
C SER A 815 17.87 41.48 -40.74
N GLN A 816 18.46 40.68 -41.62
CA GLN A 816 19.69 41.02 -42.34
C GLN A 816 19.52 40.73 -43.81
N ASP A 817 19.05 41.74 -44.54
CA ASP A 817 19.62 42.07 -45.84
C ASP A 817 20.84 42.95 -45.54
N GLU A 818 22.03 42.54 -45.99
CA GLU A 818 22.96 43.35 -46.79
C GLU A 818 24.25 42.58 -47.03
N GLU A 819 24.58 42.48 -48.31
CA GLU A 819 25.82 41.97 -48.89
C GLU A 819 27.03 42.80 -48.43
N SER A 820 28.19 42.15 -48.28
CA SER A 820 29.44 42.47 -49.01
C SER A 820 30.70 42.08 -48.22
N HIS A 821 31.62 41.41 -48.93
CA HIS A 821 33.09 41.36 -48.80
C HIS A 821 33.69 41.09 -47.39
N GLU A 822 34.65 40.19 -47.17
CA GLU A 822 35.86 39.89 -47.93
C GLU A 822 36.57 38.68 -47.27
N ASN A 823 37.38 37.98 -48.08
CA ASN A 823 38.23 36.85 -47.69
C ASN A 823 39.20 37.18 -46.53
N ILE A 824 39.66 36.13 -45.83
CA ILE A 824 41.09 35.71 -45.71
C ILE A 824 41.20 34.63 -44.61
N TYR A 825 41.52 33.41 -45.09
CA TYR A 825 42.05 32.18 -44.44
C TYR A 825 41.32 31.47 -43.30
#